data_AF-A0A829ZTK6-F1
#
_entry.id   AF-A0A829ZTK6-F1
#
_cell.length_a   1.000
_cell.length_b   1.000
_cell.length_c   1.000
_cell.angle_alpha   90.00
_cell.angle_beta   90.00
_cell.angle_gamma   90.00
#
_symmetry.space_group_name_H-M   'P 1'
#
loop_
_entity.id
_entity.type
_entity.pdbx_description
1 polymer ?
#
loop_
_entity_poly.entity_id
_entity_poly.type
_entity_poly.pdbx_seq_one_letter_code
_entity_poly.pdbx_strand_id
1 'polypeptide(L)'
;MLRRNSGIVFVSFLLWSACLLAAQDGGDAAAEVVYAVYNESRGTYFSDLQAALDAAQKGDALRVVAGGATFNVGLSWRTDGITLDLNGATVTAPQEQNAITVAETVTNLELRNGILKTSDLATNGIEVLGGASSPLEIKLENMEIYGKQAVYIKRNAQLECSGGKVSGSSYGVLVDPSVEDFKALFKGVTFERSSTGALYFSGSSNNRPVTEFSLEACRFGKEGNPLAGSVLWVEAGTTTVEMNACTVEAGGNTRDLVHVKAAGGVTVAHSRFYRARGSAVSLTGVTEGLLAGNEIITRAGYQDEDTSYSPALRIESSQCVIRANRLTGPGVQGIRVIRGRVELEGNYIAGFADGAYLEQGELEAISNIITAYERGIALRDTVGGRLQGNELTGPQDSERGTGVFIQGGASLDLVDNVFQGWSTGLLVDGNGGIRVAGNAFRDNGVGARLSAATGAVLESSLWEGNDTGLVVSGEVEADIHDNVITANGIGVDLGCVTGDRLQFSRNDLYGNTVGVQAPSVITVEAPHNYWGSSSGPRHELLNPQGRGEKVTGNLNFTPWSPYAHGEDDLPPRVDLFLPAGLWRENASVPLEISVEEETLLDRVNLWVYGPQGEENDGRSWWADEWGAQARPIAWDTGDLEDGSYCFEVSAVDGKGNVGRAEGCLLLDRHPPSHPWIYINGGQEETPSLTVQLTLGAEDAGGIAEMMLRNEGDTLGEWEPYRPVRVWELSPGPAGLRQVIARFRDRAGWVSEEVMASILFNPGVAGSEEPGQKEEMDRPEEVDLSEDHEKGKGSLPGRDASPRDTLEEGDVEDREGEVVGEGRDAMDLDFSDVPEGHWARLDILALTSRGLFQEVERGRFFPEKPLARGELAALLDRVLMLPPGPQGDWRDVPPDSPYEGAVARVAGSGLMVGYEDGSFRPGSPVSRQEAVAVLVRTARKIGINPGGSQGAKAFMDLEEVAPWAYRDVFWATTAGLLRGYPDGSFRPRRPLTRAEAAALLRRFLDLTFPAEQGFDMGKVPGRLLGP
;
A
#
# COMPACT_ATOMS: atom_id res chain seq x y z
N MET A 1 -30.09 20.62 50.94
CA MET A 1 -29.78 20.28 49.54
C MET A 1 -28.75 21.25 48.96
N LEU A 2 -27.53 21.31 49.50
CA LEU A 2 -26.41 22.08 48.94
C LEU A 2 -25.11 21.39 49.42
N ARG A 3 -24.78 20.25 48.81
CA ARG A 3 -23.52 19.53 49.02
C ARG A 3 -23.00 19.06 47.67
N ARG A 4 -21.92 19.69 47.20
CA ARG A 4 -20.73 19.13 46.50
C ARG A 4 -20.00 20.14 45.61
N ASN A 5 -20.65 21.21 45.13
CA ASN A 5 -19.98 22.25 44.32
C ASN A 5 -19.81 23.61 45.01
N SER A 6 -20.16 23.70 46.30
CA SER A 6 -20.19 24.98 47.02
C SER A 6 -18.82 25.45 47.52
N GLY A 7 -17.79 24.61 47.61
CA GLY A 7 -16.47 25.04 48.13
C GLY A 7 -15.76 26.05 47.22
N ILE A 8 -15.69 25.76 45.92
CA ILE A 8 -14.97 26.60 44.94
C ILE A 8 -15.68 27.95 44.76
N VAL A 9 -17.01 27.96 44.65
CA VAL A 9 -17.80 29.19 44.46
C VAL A 9 -17.78 30.07 45.73
N PHE A 10 -17.78 29.47 46.92
CA PHE A 10 -17.71 30.22 48.18
C PHE A 10 -16.31 30.82 48.41
N VAL A 11 -15.26 30.16 47.94
CA VAL A 11 -13.88 30.68 48.01
C VAL A 11 -13.65 31.80 47.00
N SER A 12 -14.19 31.73 45.78
CA SER A 12 -14.17 32.88 44.85
C SER A 12 -14.89 34.10 45.44
N PHE A 13 -16.00 33.89 46.17
CA PHE A 13 -16.73 34.97 46.85
C PHE A 13 -15.98 35.53 48.07
N LEU A 14 -15.30 34.68 48.85
CA LEU A 14 -14.49 35.09 50.00
C LEU A 14 -13.19 35.79 49.57
N LEU A 15 -12.55 35.35 48.48
CA LEU A 15 -11.37 36.00 47.88
C LEU A 15 -11.74 37.39 47.35
N TRP A 16 -12.89 37.53 46.70
CA TRP A 16 -13.39 38.83 46.24
C TRP A 16 -13.72 39.77 47.41
N SER A 17 -14.30 39.23 48.49
CA SER A 17 -14.64 40.00 49.70
C SER A 17 -13.40 40.42 50.51
N ALA A 18 -12.37 39.56 50.60
CA ALA A 18 -11.11 39.88 51.27
C ALA A 18 -10.29 40.95 50.51
N CYS A 19 -10.29 40.91 49.17
CA CYS A 19 -9.71 41.97 48.35
C CYS A 19 -10.46 43.30 48.50
N LEU A 20 -11.79 43.27 48.65
CA LEU A 20 -12.61 44.48 48.83
C LEU A 20 -12.42 45.14 50.21
N LEU A 21 -12.21 44.34 51.28
CA LEU A 21 -11.93 44.85 52.63
C LEU A 21 -10.51 45.41 52.76
N ALA A 22 -9.51 44.80 52.11
CA ALA A 22 -8.13 45.30 52.14
C ALA A 22 -7.94 46.64 51.40
N ALA A 23 -8.78 46.93 50.41
CA ALA A 23 -8.75 48.19 49.66
C ALA A 23 -9.29 49.41 50.43
N GLN A 24 -9.98 49.22 51.57
CA GLN A 24 -10.58 50.32 52.34
C GLN A 24 -9.67 50.94 53.41
N ASP A 25 -8.59 50.28 53.84
CA ASP A 25 -7.76 50.71 54.98
C ASP A 25 -6.40 51.33 54.62
N GLY A 26 -6.13 51.64 53.34
CA GLY A 26 -5.07 52.58 52.95
C GLY A 26 -3.63 52.26 53.38
N GLY A 27 -3.27 50.99 53.57
CA GLY A 27 -1.91 50.54 53.87
C GLY A 27 -1.27 49.77 52.72
N ASP A 28 0.02 50.03 52.45
CA ASP A 28 0.91 49.36 51.47
C ASP A 28 1.20 47.87 51.80
N ALA A 29 0.19 47.10 52.18
CA ALA A 29 0.29 45.66 52.40
C ALA A 29 -1.01 44.96 51.98
N ALA A 30 -1.32 45.00 50.68
CA ALA A 30 -2.43 44.25 50.11
C ALA A 30 -2.05 42.75 50.00
N ALA A 31 -2.47 41.99 51.00
CA ALA A 31 -2.57 40.54 51.11
C ALA A 31 -2.32 39.70 49.83
N GLU A 32 -1.07 39.27 49.63
CA GLU A 32 -0.74 38.04 48.91
C GLU A 32 -1.10 36.83 49.79
N VAL A 33 -2.37 36.43 49.81
CA VAL A 33 -2.74 35.08 50.23
C VAL A 33 -3.58 34.47 49.11
N VAL A 34 -2.91 34.20 48.00
CA VAL A 34 -3.46 33.37 46.93
C VAL A 34 -3.22 31.93 47.35
N TYR A 35 -4.24 31.28 47.92
CA TYR A 35 -4.18 29.84 48.14
C TYR A 35 -4.10 29.15 46.78
N ALA A 36 -2.95 28.53 46.49
CA ALA A 36 -2.67 27.95 45.20
C ALA A 36 -3.05 26.46 45.13
N VAL A 37 -3.11 25.77 46.28
CA VAL A 37 -3.30 24.32 46.35
C VAL A 37 -4.41 23.96 47.34
N TYR A 38 -5.28 23.03 46.95
CA TYR A 38 -6.36 22.47 47.75
C TYR A 38 -6.15 20.98 47.95
N ASN A 39 -6.19 20.52 49.19
CA ASN A 39 -6.25 19.11 49.52
C ASN A 39 -7.72 18.68 49.55
N GLU A 40 -8.15 17.95 48.52
CA GLU A 40 -9.54 17.51 48.35
C GLU A 40 -9.94 16.50 49.43
N SER A 41 -9.00 15.65 49.86
CA SER A 41 -9.24 14.62 50.87
C SER A 41 -9.53 15.22 52.25
N ARG A 42 -8.94 16.37 52.58
CA ARG A 42 -9.08 17.03 53.90
C ARG A 42 -9.84 18.34 53.90
N GLY A 43 -10.08 18.93 52.75
CA GLY A 43 -10.70 20.24 52.63
C GLY A 43 -9.82 21.39 53.13
N THR A 44 -8.49 21.27 53.02
CA THR A 44 -7.53 22.30 53.49
C THR A 44 -6.85 23.01 52.32
N TYR A 45 -6.51 24.29 52.51
CA TYR A 45 -5.85 25.12 51.50
C TYR A 45 -4.42 25.46 51.91
N PHE A 46 -3.53 25.56 50.92
CA PHE A 46 -2.13 25.91 51.08
C PHE A 46 -1.73 27.00 50.09
N SER A 47 -0.87 27.93 50.52
CA SER A 47 -0.28 28.98 49.67
C SER A 47 1.01 28.53 48.97
N ASP A 48 1.62 27.44 49.44
CA ASP A 48 2.87 26.90 48.92
C ASP A 48 2.71 25.41 48.59
N LEU A 49 3.24 25.00 47.44
CA LEU A 49 3.09 23.64 46.92
C LEU A 49 3.92 22.61 47.69
N GLN A 50 5.13 22.96 48.15
CA GLN A 50 5.94 22.06 48.97
C GLN A 50 5.33 21.89 50.36
N ALA A 51 4.82 22.96 50.96
CA ALA A 51 4.14 22.90 52.26
C ALA A 51 2.87 22.03 52.18
N ALA A 52 2.14 22.06 51.07
CA ALA A 52 1.00 21.17 50.84
C ALA A 52 1.43 19.69 50.80
N LEU A 53 2.52 19.38 50.10
CA LEU A 53 3.10 18.04 50.04
C LEU A 53 3.61 17.56 51.41
N ASP A 54 4.29 18.42 52.16
CA ASP A 54 4.83 18.09 53.48
C ASP A 54 3.71 17.82 54.52
N ALA A 55 2.55 18.47 54.37
CA ALA A 55 1.40 18.29 55.25
C ALA A 55 0.46 17.14 54.84
N ALA A 56 0.57 16.66 53.60
CA ALA A 56 -0.26 15.58 53.07
C ALA A 56 0.06 14.24 53.75
N GLN A 57 -0.95 13.37 53.89
CA GLN A 57 -0.74 11.97 54.29
C GLN A 57 -1.06 11.04 53.12
N LYS A 58 -0.71 9.76 53.29
CA LYS A 58 -0.96 8.73 52.29
C LYS A 58 -2.43 8.65 51.89
N GLY A 59 -2.68 8.70 50.58
CA GLY A 59 -4.03 8.72 50.00
C GLY A 59 -4.65 10.12 49.80
N ASP A 60 -3.94 11.19 50.17
CA ASP A 60 -4.44 12.54 49.92
C ASP A 60 -4.40 12.91 48.42
N ALA A 61 -5.44 13.59 47.94
CA ALA A 61 -5.48 14.19 46.62
C ALA A 61 -5.29 15.72 46.72
N LEU A 62 -4.21 16.22 46.12
CA LEU A 62 -3.86 17.63 46.05
C LEU A 62 -4.18 18.16 44.66
N ARG A 63 -4.81 19.34 44.60
CA ARG A 63 -5.16 20.00 43.34
C ARG A 63 -4.75 21.45 43.36
N VAL A 64 -4.08 21.91 42.29
CA VAL A 64 -3.82 23.34 42.09
C VAL A 64 -5.11 24.03 41.64
N VAL A 65 -5.57 25.01 42.43
CA VAL A 65 -6.89 25.63 42.26
C VAL A 65 -6.87 26.72 41.20
N ALA A 66 -5.74 27.40 41.04
CA ALA A 66 -5.53 28.43 40.02
C ALA A 66 -4.81 27.82 38.80
N GLY A 67 -5.58 27.41 37.79
CA GLY A 67 -5.01 26.87 36.55
C GLY A 67 -4.08 27.88 35.87
N GLY A 68 -2.92 27.41 35.38
CA GLY A 68 -1.89 28.26 34.76
C GLY A 68 -0.97 29.01 35.74
N ALA A 69 -1.08 28.75 37.06
CA ALA A 69 -0.12 29.30 38.03
C ALA A 69 1.32 28.84 37.74
N THR A 70 2.30 29.69 38.06
CA THR A 70 3.73 29.33 37.97
C THR A 70 4.35 29.30 39.35
N PHE A 71 4.96 28.18 39.72
CA PHE A 71 5.70 27.99 40.96
C PHE A 71 7.19 27.94 40.67
N ASN A 72 7.98 28.80 41.32
CA ASN A 72 9.45 28.81 41.16
C ASN A 72 10.11 28.06 42.33
N VAL A 73 9.93 26.74 42.38
CA VAL A 73 10.34 25.88 43.49
C VAL A 73 10.76 24.50 42.99
N GLY A 74 11.78 23.90 43.62
CA GLY A 74 12.09 22.47 43.47
C GLY A 74 11.35 21.66 44.53
N LEU A 75 10.59 20.65 44.11
CA LEU A 75 9.77 19.85 45.03
C LEU A 75 10.50 18.61 45.54
N SER A 76 10.28 18.29 46.81
CA SER A 76 10.72 17.04 47.46
C SER A 76 9.51 16.18 47.78
N TRP A 77 9.39 15.04 47.11
CA TRP A 77 8.32 14.07 47.34
C TRP A 77 8.75 13.05 48.39
N ARG A 78 8.06 13.02 49.54
CA ARG A 78 8.46 12.19 50.71
C ARG A 78 7.38 11.25 51.21
N THR A 79 6.12 11.49 50.83
CA THR A 79 4.95 10.77 51.35
C THR A 79 4.29 9.96 50.24
N ASP A 80 3.94 8.72 50.55
CA ASP A 80 3.41 7.76 49.58
C ASP A 80 1.95 7.94 49.21
N GLY A 81 1.60 7.57 47.97
CA GLY A 81 0.20 7.44 47.53
C GLY A 81 -0.55 8.77 47.55
N ILE A 82 0.16 9.88 47.31
CA ILE A 82 -0.45 11.20 47.09
C ILE A 82 -0.72 11.33 45.59
N THR A 83 -1.90 11.84 45.23
CA THR A 83 -2.19 12.26 43.85
C THR A 83 -2.07 13.78 43.77
N LEU A 84 -1.23 14.31 42.88
CA LEU A 84 -1.14 15.75 42.64
C LEU A 84 -1.60 16.11 41.22
N ASP A 85 -2.73 16.80 41.13
CA ASP A 85 -3.24 17.41 39.90
C ASP A 85 -2.81 18.88 39.82
N LEU A 86 -1.92 19.19 38.87
CA LEU A 86 -1.40 20.53 38.66
C LEU A 86 -2.37 21.42 37.87
N ASN A 87 -3.43 20.86 37.27
CA ASN A 87 -4.49 21.63 36.60
C ASN A 87 -3.96 22.73 35.64
N GLY A 88 -2.95 22.39 34.83
CA GLY A 88 -2.26 23.26 33.87
C GLY A 88 -1.19 24.17 34.46
N ALA A 89 -0.87 24.05 35.75
CA ALA A 89 0.18 24.84 36.39
C ALA A 89 1.59 24.42 35.94
N THR A 90 2.51 25.38 36.03
CA THR A 90 3.93 25.19 35.71
C THR A 90 4.78 25.25 36.98
N VAL A 91 5.57 24.20 37.23
CA VAL A 91 6.62 24.18 38.25
C VAL A 91 7.96 24.39 37.55
N THR A 92 8.64 25.49 37.90
CA THR A 92 9.97 25.84 37.42
C THR A 92 10.97 25.68 38.55
N ALA A 93 11.82 24.67 38.46
CA ALA A 93 12.89 24.46 39.43
C ALA A 93 13.92 25.61 39.35
N PRO A 94 14.40 26.14 40.49
CA PRO A 94 15.55 27.04 40.53
C PRO A 94 16.81 26.39 39.97
N GLN A 95 17.83 27.21 39.72
CA GLN A 95 19.13 26.75 39.23
C GLN A 95 19.74 25.70 40.18
N GLU A 96 20.36 24.66 39.61
CA GLU A 96 20.99 23.55 40.36
C GLU A 96 20.02 22.70 41.20
N GLN A 97 18.70 22.84 40.99
CA GLN A 97 17.68 21.99 41.60
C GLN A 97 16.88 21.21 40.57
N ASN A 98 16.56 19.95 40.89
CA ASN A 98 15.59 19.19 40.12
C ASN A 98 14.18 19.74 40.33
N ALA A 99 13.28 19.59 39.35
CA ALA A 99 11.89 20.02 39.53
C ALA A 99 11.15 19.16 40.58
N ILE A 100 11.38 17.85 40.56
CA ILE A 100 10.91 16.92 41.59
C ILE A 100 12.04 15.96 41.96
N THR A 101 12.30 15.82 43.25
CA THR A 101 13.15 14.75 43.82
C THR A 101 12.29 13.79 44.63
N VAL A 102 12.29 12.52 44.28
CA VAL A 102 11.51 11.46 44.97
C VAL A 102 12.41 10.74 45.96
N ALA A 103 12.01 10.76 47.23
CA ALA A 103 12.77 10.13 48.32
C ALA A 103 12.69 8.59 48.26
N GLU A 104 13.72 7.93 48.79
CA GLU A 104 13.87 6.47 48.78
C GLU A 104 12.77 5.73 49.55
N THR A 105 12.04 6.41 50.43
CA THR A 105 10.93 5.82 51.19
C THR A 105 9.63 5.73 50.41
N VAL A 106 9.57 6.38 49.24
CA VAL A 106 8.35 6.47 48.44
C VAL A 106 8.20 5.21 47.57
N THR A 107 7.04 4.58 47.57
CA THR A 107 6.61 3.44 46.76
C THR A 107 5.55 3.80 45.71
N ASN A 108 4.88 4.96 45.81
CA ASN A 108 3.90 5.40 44.80
C ASN A 108 3.92 6.93 44.58
N LEU A 109 4.04 7.35 43.31
CA LEU A 109 4.00 8.72 42.81
C LEU A 109 2.92 8.88 41.72
N GLU A 110 1.93 9.75 41.93
CA GLU A 110 0.93 10.11 40.89
C GLU A 110 0.89 11.61 40.60
N LEU A 111 1.13 12.00 39.34
CA LEU A 111 1.13 13.38 38.86
C LEU A 111 0.24 13.55 37.62
N ARG A 112 -0.55 14.62 37.57
CA ARG A 112 -1.50 14.86 36.47
C ARG A 112 -1.54 16.32 36.01
N ASN A 113 -1.76 16.50 34.71
CA ASN A 113 -2.12 17.76 34.04
C ASN A 113 -1.23 18.95 34.42
N GLY A 114 0.07 18.91 34.14
CA GLY A 114 0.92 20.08 34.42
C GLY A 114 2.27 20.06 33.74
N ILE A 115 3.01 21.14 33.96
CA ILE A 115 4.31 21.38 33.33
C ILE A 115 5.39 21.38 34.41
N LEU A 116 6.41 20.54 34.25
CA LEU A 116 7.62 20.52 35.07
C LEU A 116 8.79 20.96 34.21
N LYS A 117 9.54 21.97 34.63
CA LYS A 117 10.75 22.44 33.93
C LYS A 117 11.84 22.87 34.89
N THR A 118 13.10 22.75 34.49
CA THR A 118 14.24 23.32 35.23
C THR A 118 14.71 24.59 34.55
N SER A 119 15.14 25.60 35.31
CA SER A 119 15.59 26.88 34.74
C SER A 119 16.89 26.78 33.95
N ASP A 120 17.72 25.77 34.26
CA ASP A 120 19.06 25.60 33.66
C ASP A 120 19.14 24.52 32.58
N LEU A 121 18.12 23.65 32.46
CA LEU A 121 18.16 22.43 31.62
C LEU A 121 19.40 21.54 31.84
N ALA A 122 20.10 21.73 32.97
CA ALA A 122 21.30 21.04 33.40
C ALA A 122 21.01 20.06 34.55
N THR A 123 19.88 20.23 35.21
CA THR A 123 19.32 19.36 36.25
C THR A 123 18.13 18.55 35.75
N ASN A 124 17.70 17.55 36.53
CA ASN A 124 16.65 16.61 36.13
C ASN A 124 15.24 17.19 36.33
N GLY A 125 14.30 16.82 35.46
CA GLY A 125 12.88 17.11 35.69
C GLY A 125 12.39 16.35 36.92
N ILE A 126 12.37 15.02 36.83
CA ILE A 126 12.09 14.11 37.94
C ILE A 126 13.34 13.26 38.21
N GLU A 127 13.84 13.28 39.44
CA GLU A 127 14.89 12.37 39.90
C GLU A 127 14.38 11.45 41.01
N VAL A 128 14.46 10.14 40.77
CA VAL A 128 14.15 9.10 41.75
C VAL A 128 15.43 8.67 42.45
N LEU A 129 15.45 8.76 43.78
CA LEU A 129 16.55 8.29 44.62
C LEU A 129 16.31 6.85 45.10
N GLY A 130 17.38 6.14 45.47
CA GLY A 130 17.34 4.80 46.08
C GLY A 130 18.16 3.76 45.34
N GLY A 131 18.10 2.51 45.81
CA GLY A 131 18.76 1.35 45.21
C GLY A 131 17.79 0.23 44.80
N ALA A 132 18.29 -0.78 44.08
CA ALA A 132 17.51 -1.79 43.36
C ALA A 132 16.46 -2.56 44.20
N SER A 133 16.63 -2.73 45.50
CA SER A 133 15.71 -3.55 46.33
C SER A 133 14.33 -2.93 46.61
N SER A 134 14.08 -1.68 46.23
CA SER A 134 12.84 -0.95 46.53
C SER A 134 12.04 -0.65 45.25
N PRO A 135 10.89 -1.30 45.00
CA PRO A 135 10.04 -0.97 43.87
C PRO A 135 9.29 0.36 44.08
N LEU A 136 9.11 1.13 43.00
CA LEU A 136 8.34 2.38 42.96
C LEU A 136 7.34 2.36 41.79
N GLU A 137 6.07 2.61 42.06
CA GLU A 137 5.06 2.88 41.02
C GLU A 137 5.00 4.37 40.70
N ILE A 138 5.04 4.73 39.43
CA ILE A 138 4.98 6.11 38.94
C ILE A 138 3.88 6.21 37.88
N LYS A 139 2.92 7.11 38.07
CA LYS A 139 1.89 7.43 37.08
C LYS A 139 1.94 8.90 36.70
N LEU A 140 2.16 9.18 35.41
CA LEU A 140 2.23 10.52 34.84
C LEU A 140 1.15 10.67 33.76
N GLU A 141 0.13 11.48 34.03
CA GLU A 141 -1.02 11.69 33.12
C GLU A 141 -1.02 13.12 32.57
N ASN A 142 -0.96 13.28 31.25
CA ASN A 142 -0.94 14.57 30.55
C ASN A 142 0.08 15.57 31.11
N MET A 143 1.28 15.07 31.44
CA MET A 143 2.38 15.88 31.97
C MET A 143 3.30 16.38 30.86
N GLU A 144 3.78 17.62 30.95
CA GLU A 144 4.88 18.13 30.13
C GLU A 144 6.15 18.27 30.99
N ILE A 145 7.21 17.52 30.68
CA ILE A 145 8.39 17.41 31.54
C ILE A 145 9.65 17.80 30.77
N TYR A 146 10.38 18.77 31.32
CA TYR A 146 11.58 19.38 30.75
C TYR A 146 12.74 19.34 31.75
N GLY A 147 13.92 18.89 31.31
CA GLY A 147 15.14 18.89 32.11
C GLY A 147 16.35 18.40 31.31
N LYS A 148 17.47 18.12 31.98
CA LYS A 148 18.61 17.43 31.38
C LYS A 148 18.26 16.00 31.03
N GLN A 149 17.85 15.25 32.06
CA GLN A 149 17.01 14.08 31.96
C GLN A 149 15.60 14.51 32.38
N ALA A 150 14.59 14.31 31.55
CA ALA A 150 13.23 14.67 31.95
C ALA A 150 12.77 13.75 33.08
N VAL A 151 13.05 12.46 33.00
CA VAL A 151 12.87 11.48 34.09
C VAL A 151 14.14 10.65 34.25
N TYR A 152 14.66 10.57 35.47
CA TYR A 152 15.83 9.76 35.82
C TYR A 152 15.50 8.80 36.98
N ILE A 153 15.74 7.50 36.74
CA ILE A 153 15.34 6.42 37.64
C ILE A 153 16.56 5.63 38.12
N LYS A 154 16.76 5.55 39.44
CA LYS A 154 17.90 4.85 40.09
C LYS A 154 17.56 3.55 40.83
N ARG A 155 16.30 3.11 40.79
CA ARG A 155 15.84 1.87 41.47
C ARG A 155 14.73 1.20 40.68
N ASN A 156 14.39 -0.04 41.05
CA ASN A 156 13.30 -0.80 40.44
C ASN A 156 12.00 0.02 40.45
N ALA A 157 11.34 0.10 39.31
CA ALA A 157 10.17 0.96 39.16
C ALA A 157 9.25 0.48 38.04
N GLN A 158 7.96 0.76 38.20
CA GLN A 158 6.95 0.66 37.16
C GLN A 158 6.49 2.07 36.78
N LEU A 159 6.78 2.48 35.55
CA LEU A 159 6.44 3.80 35.02
C LEU A 159 5.30 3.72 34.02
N GLU A 160 4.19 4.39 34.30
CA GLU A 160 3.08 4.56 33.37
C GLU A 160 2.96 6.03 32.97
N CYS A 161 3.10 6.32 31.69
CA CYS A 161 2.94 7.66 31.12
C CYS A 161 1.82 7.65 30.09
N SER A 162 0.81 8.51 30.26
CA SER A 162 -0.29 8.66 29.31
C SER A 162 -0.44 10.12 28.87
N GLY A 163 -0.38 10.35 27.56
CA GLY A 163 -0.42 11.69 26.97
C GLY A 163 0.78 12.57 27.35
N GLY A 164 0.68 13.87 27.04
CA GLY A 164 1.67 14.86 27.42
C GLY A 164 2.98 14.83 26.61
N LYS A 165 4.01 15.48 27.14
CA LYS A 165 5.30 15.71 26.47
C LYS A 165 6.47 15.40 27.38
N VAL A 166 7.49 14.72 26.86
CA VAL A 166 8.73 14.44 27.58
C VAL A 166 9.91 14.97 26.75
N SER A 167 10.71 15.87 27.31
CA SER A 167 11.80 16.52 26.58
C SER A 167 13.04 16.71 27.45
N GLY A 168 14.12 16.05 27.06
CA GLY A 168 15.43 16.15 27.72
C GLY A 168 16.44 16.91 26.88
N SER A 169 17.30 17.71 27.51
CA SER A 169 18.48 18.24 26.81
C SER A 169 19.48 17.13 26.47
N SER A 170 19.53 16.07 27.28
CA SER A 170 20.31 14.84 27.03
C SER A 170 19.40 13.64 26.74
N TYR A 171 18.53 13.28 27.69
CA TYR A 171 17.63 12.13 27.60
C TYR A 171 16.21 12.46 28.01
N GLY A 172 15.21 11.87 27.35
CA GLY A 172 13.82 11.92 27.83
C GLY A 172 13.70 11.14 29.13
N VAL A 173 13.82 9.82 29.05
CA VAL A 173 13.88 8.92 30.21
C VAL A 173 15.21 8.20 30.22
N LEU A 174 15.90 8.26 31.37
CA LEU A 174 17.13 7.53 31.63
C LEU A 174 16.93 6.60 32.82
N VAL A 175 17.20 5.32 32.63
CA VAL A 175 17.24 4.33 33.72
C VAL A 175 18.69 3.98 34.01
N ASP A 176 19.06 4.13 35.28
CA ASP A 176 20.41 3.89 35.77
C ASP A 176 20.83 2.42 35.61
N PRO A 177 22.11 2.11 35.33
CA PRO A 177 22.57 0.73 35.17
C PRO A 177 22.37 -0.14 36.40
N SER A 178 22.14 0.43 37.59
CA SER A 178 21.91 -0.31 38.84
C SER A 178 20.50 -0.90 38.97
N VAL A 179 19.56 -0.53 38.10
CA VAL A 179 18.19 -1.06 38.13
C VAL A 179 18.16 -2.49 37.59
N GLU A 180 17.35 -3.36 38.22
CA GLU A 180 17.26 -4.80 37.92
C GLU A 180 15.85 -5.27 37.54
N ASP A 181 14.82 -4.46 37.81
CA ASP A 181 13.43 -4.74 37.44
C ASP A 181 12.68 -3.43 37.14
N PHE A 182 12.84 -2.96 35.91
CA PHE A 182 12.12 -1.81 35.38
C PHE A 182 11.02 -2.27 34.43
N LYS A 183 9.83 -1.73 34.65
CA LYS A 183 8.67 -1.86 33.76
C LYS A 183 8.21 -0.50 33.29
N ALA A 184 7.82 -0.38 32.02
CA ALA A 184 7.18 0.84 31.57
C ALA A 184 6.13 0.68 30.48
N LEU A 185 5.11 1.53 30.54
CA LEU A 185 4.09 1.72 29.54
C LEU A 185 3.99 3.20 29.18
N PHE A 186 4.16 3.54 27.91
CA PHE A 186 3.93 4.89 27.40
C PHE A 186 2.80 4.84 26.38
N LYS A 187 1.78 5.68 26.56
CA LYS A 187 0.60 5.75 25.69
C LYS A 187 0.32 7.17 25.21
N GLY A 188 0.42 7.42 23.91
CA GLY A 188 0.12 8.74 23.35
C GLY A 188 1.10 9.85 23.78
N VAL A 189 2.32 9.48 24.21
CA VAL A 189 3.32 10.42 24.71
C VAL A 189 4.12 11.00 23.54
N THR A 190 4.41 12.31 23.59
CA THR A 190 5.27 12.97 22.59
C THR A 190 6.66 13.28 23.14
N PHE A 191 7.69 12.81 22.46
CA PHE A 191 9.10 13.10 22.74
C PHE A 191 9.64 14.11 21.74
N GLU A 192 9.70 15.40 22.10
CA GLU A 192 10.03 16.47 21.14
C GLU A 192 11.54 16.75 21.01
N ARG A 193 12.32 16.60 22.10
CA ARG A 193 13.74 16.95 22.13
C ARG A 193 14.53 15.95 22.97
N SER A 194 15.58 15.39 22.38
CA SER A 194 16.64 14.64 23.06
C SER A 194 17.88 14.58 22.17
N SER A 195 19.02 15.09 22.66
CA SER A 195 20.27 15.08 21.88
C SER A 195 20.94 13.71 21.85
N THR A 196 20.73 12.89 22.89
CA THR A 196 21.38 11.57 23.02
C THR A 196 20.41 10.41 22.82
N GLY A 197 19.26 10.41 23.49
CA GLY A 197 18.20 9.43 23.24
C GLY A 197 16.90 9.74 23.98
N ALA A 198 15.75 9.43 23.40
CA ALA A 198 14.46 9.65 24.06
C ALA A 198 14.26 8.69 25.24
N LEU A 199 14.52 7.40 25.03
CA LEU A 199 14.42 6.36 26.05
C LEU A 199 15.72 5.56 26.08
N TYR A 200 16.44 5.64 27.20
CA TYR A 200 17.74 5.02 27.35
C TYR A 200 17.81 4.15 28.59
N PHE A 201 18.04 2.87 28.37
CA PHE A 201 18.17 1.84 29.39
C PHE A 201 19.60 1.30 29.34
N SER A 202 20.47 1.90 30.16
CA SER A 202 21.86 1.45 30.25
C SER A 202 21.96 0.13 30.97
N GLY A 203 22.80 -0.79 30.49
CA GLY A 203 23.09 -2.04 31.17
C GLY A 203 24.54 -2.50 30.96
N SER A 204 24.98 -3.45 31.77
CA SER A 204 26.20 -4.23 31.51
C SER A 204 25.79 -5.67 31.21
N SER A 205 26.69 -6.50 30.66
CA SER A 205 26.37 -7.89 30.28
C SER A 205 25.75 -8.75 31.39
N ASN A 206 25.87 -8.33 32.65
CA ASN A 206 25.39 -9.06 33.82
C ASN A 206 24.16 -8.42 34.50
N ASN A 207 23.72 -7.23 34.09
CA ASN A 207 22.59 -6.53 34.72
C ASN A 207 21.39 -6.45 33.79
N ARG A 208 20.19 -6.63 34.34
CA ARG A 208 18.93 -6.79 33.59
C ARG A 208 17.98 -5.63 33.89
N PRO A 209 18.20 -4.42 33.37
CA PRO A 209 17.40 -3.28 33.78
C PRO A 209 15.92 -3.39 33.40
N VAL A 210 15.57 -3.98 32.25
CA VAL A 210 14.19 -3.97 31.73
C VAL A 210 13.61 -5.38 31.71
N THR A 211 12.42 -5.56 32.30
CA THR A 211 11.67 -6.82 32.26
C THR A 211 10.49 -6.75 31.30
N GLU A 212 9.81 -5.61 31.22
CA GLU A 212 8.63 -5.39 30.39
C GLU A 212 8.53 -3.93 29.94
N PHE A 213 8.37 -3.69 28.64
CA PHE A 213 8.35 -2.34 28.11
C PHE A 213 7.42 -2.22 26.90
N SER A 214 6.50 -1.26 26.93
CA SER A 214 5.54 -1.02 25.86
C SER A 214 5.40 0.45 25.48
N LEU A 215 5.35 0.72 24.18
CA LEU A 215 5.04 2.00 23.55
C LEU A 215 3.79 1.87 22.69
N GLU A 216 2.75 2.63 23.00
CA GLU A 216 1.51 2.69 22.24
C GLU A 216 1.26 4.10 21.71
N ALA A 217 1.09 4.25 20.39
CA ALA A 217 0.69 5.52 19.77
C ALA A 217 1.58 6.72 20.14
N CYS A 218 2.87 6.47 20.41
CA CYS A 218 3.82 7.51 20.81
C CYS A 218 4.43 8.22 19.60
N ARG A 219 4.84 9.48 19.78
CA ARG A 219 5.49 10.29 18.75
C ARG A 219 6.89 10.71 19.18
N PHE A 220 7.87 10.56 18.29
CA PHE A 220 9.25 10.95 18.52
C PHE A 220 9.70 11.93 17.46
N GLY A 221 10.11 13.13 17.86
CA GLY A 221 10.43 14.23 16.94
C GLY A 221 9.21 14.77 16.17
N LYS A 222 9.47 15.73 15.29
CA LYS A 222 8.49 16.26 14.33
C LYS A 222 9.17 16.74 13.06
N GLU A 223 8.40 16.87 11.98
CA GLU A 223 8.87 17.45 10.73
C GLU A 223 9.49 18.85 10.96
N GLY A 224 10.66 19.10 10.36
CA GLY A 224 11.44 20.33 10.56
C GLY A 224 12.20 20.43 11.90
N ASN A 225 11.90 19.60 12.89
CA ASN A 225 12.67 19.48 14.13
C ASN A 225 12.77 18.01 14.55
N PRO A 226 13.56 17.22 13.81
CA PRO A 226 13.65 15.80 14.05
C PRO A 226 14.41 15.51 15.35
N LEU A 227 14.15 14.34 15.93
CA LEU A 227 14.92 13.85 17.06
C LEU A 227 16.37 13.60 16.61
N ALA A 228 17.32 14.14 17.36
CA ALA A 228 18.73 13.84 17.14
C ALA A 228 19.02 12.42 17.64
N GLY A 229 18.81 12.15 18.93
CA GLY A 229 19.16 10.88 19.56
C GLY A 229 18.41 9.64 19.07
N SER A 230 18.77 8.47 19.63
CA SER A 230 17.97 7.24 19.46
C SER A 230 16.57 7.40 20.05
N VAL A 231 15.61 6.64 19.54
CA VAL A 231 14.25 6.55 20.11
C VAL A 231 14.28 5.64 21.34
N LEU A 232 14.80 4.43 21.16
CA LEU A 232 14.85 3.39 22.16
C LEU A 232 16.22 2.74 22.16
N TRP A 233 16.86 2.69 23.32
CA TRP A 233 18.14 2.00 23.49
C TRP A 233 18.08 1.08 24.71
N VAL A 234 18.15 -0.23 24.48
CA VAL A 234 18.09 -1.27 25.50
C VAL A 234 19.37 -2.11 25.46
N GLU A 235 20.13 -2.12 26.54
CA GLU A 235 21.32 -2.97 26.72
C GLU A 235 21.15 -3.95 27.88
N ALA A 236 21.27 -5.25 27.57
CA ALA A 236 21.21 -6.40 28.49
C ALA A 236 19.84 -6.65 29.18
N GLY A 237 19.50 -7.93 29.40
CA GLY A 237 18.24 -8.32 30.04
C GLY A 237 17.52 -9.50 29.37
N THR A 238 16.50 -10.02 30.07
CA THR A 238 15.42 -10.84 29.48
C THR A 238 14.20 -9.96 29.31
N THR A 239 13.90 -9.53 28.08
CA THR A 239 12.97 -8.43 27.83
C THR A 239 11.83 -8.84 26.92
N THR A 240 10.63 -8.37 27.22
CA THR A 240 9.58 -8.17 26.21
C THR A 240 9.54 -6.69 25.88
N VAL A 241 9.83 -6.34 24.61
CA VAL A 241 9.76 -4.96 24.11
C VAL A 241 8.67 -4.89 23.06
N GLU A 242 7.67 -4.04 23.29
CA GLU A 242 6.59 -3.80 22.36
C GLU A 242 6.55 -2.33 21.93
N MET A 243 6.47 -2.10 20.62
CA MET A 243 6.29 -0.78 20.04
C MET A 243 5.19 -0.87 18.99
N ASN A 244 4.09 -0.16 19.20
CA ASN A 244 2.91 -0.23 18.34
C ASN A 244 2.37 1.14 17.98
N ALA A 245 2.03 1.33 16.70
CA ALA A 245 1.41 2.54 16.16
C ALA A 245 2.21 3.83 16.44
N CYS A 246 3.54 3.73 16.54
CA CYS A 246 4.40 4.87 16.87
C CYS A 246 4.90 5.58 15.61
N THR A 247 5.10 6.90 15.70
CA THR A 247 5.71 7.70 14.61
C THR A 247 7.05 8.25 15.05
N VAL A 248 8.08 8.04 14.25
CA VAL A 248 9.45 8.46 14.50
C VAL A 248 9.94 9.36 13.39
N GLU A 249 10.33 10.57 13.79
CA GLU A 249 10.91 11.61 12.97
C GLU A 249 12.33 11.90 13.46
N ALA A 250 13.33 11.29 12.84
CA ALA A 250 14.72 11.36 13.28
C ALA A 250 15.65 12.00 12.23
N GLY A 251 16.66 12.75 12.71
CA GLY A 251 17.50 13.57 11.86
C GLY A 251 18.87 13.81 12.48
N GLY A 252 19.91 13.51 11.70
CA GLY A 252 21.26 13.98 11.97
C GLY A 252 22.21 13.02 12.70
N ASN A 253 21.79 11.84 13.17
CA ASN A 253 22.66 10.98 13.99
C ASN A 253 23.00 9.65 13.31
N THR A 254 24.22 9.14 13.56
CA THR A 254 24.73 7.86 13.01
C THR A 254 24.28 6.62 13.80
N ARG A 255 23.48 6.80 14.86
CA ARG A 255 23.05 5.70 15.74
C ARG A 255 21.73 5.09 15.27
N ASP A 256 21.50 3.84 15.64
CA ASP A 256 20.24 3.15 15.40
C ASP A 256 19.10 3.86 16.18
N LEU A 257 17.91 3.94 15.58
CA LEU A 257 16.75 4.58 16.21
C LEU A 257 16.18 3.68 17.31
N VAL A 258 15.93 2.41 16.99
CA VAL A 258 15.56 1.37 17.94
C VAL A 258 16.70 0.38 18.01
N HIS A 259 17.40 0.36 19.14
CA HIS A 259 18.46 -0.59 19.45
C HIS A 259 18.04 -1.47 20.61
N VAL A 260 17.93 -2.78 20.37
CA VAL A 260 17.63 -3.76 21.41
C VAL A 260 18.68 -4.86 21.39
N LYS A 261 19.43 -4.94 22.49
CA LYS A 261 20.41 -5.99 22.74
C LYS A 261 20.04 -6.76 24.01
N ALA A 262 19.21 -7.79 23.88
CA ALA A 262 18.66 -8.54 25.01
C ALA A 262 18.20 -9.96 24.60
N ALA A 263 18.09 -10.87 25.56
CA ALA A 263 17.59 -12.23 25.35
C ALA A 263 16.09 -12.31 25.67
N GLY A 264 15.23 -11.98 24.71
CA GLY A 264 13.78 -12.04 24.90
C GLY A 264 13.02 -11.74 23.60
N GLY A 265 11.73 -11.43 23.73
CA GLY A 265 10.84 -11.11 22.62
C GLY A 265 10.84 -9.62 22.27
N VAL A 266 10.88 -9.28 20.99
CA VAL A 266 10.76 -7.88 20.52
C VAL A 266 9.73 -7.79 19.42
N THR A 267 8.69 -6.99 19.64
CA THR A 267 7.66 -6.67 18.64
C THR A 267 7.70 -5.19 18.30
N VAL A 268 7.90 -4.88 17.01
CA VAL A 268 7.70 -3.52 16.47
C VAL A 268 6.65 -3.64 15.38
N ALA A 269 5.50 -3.01 15.59
CA ALA A 269 4.36 -3.13 14.71
C ALA A 269 3.73 -1.79 14.36
N HIS A 270 3.18 -1.70 13.14
CA HIS A 270 2.36 -0.58 12.65
C HIS A 270 3.01 0.79 12.87
N SER A 271 4.34 0.85 12.91
CA SER A 271 5.09 2.05 13.25
C SER A 271 5.74 2.65 12.01
N ARG A 272 5.82 3.98 11.97
CA ARG A 272 6.41 4.73 10.87
C ARG A 272 7.73 5.35 11.29
N PHE A 273 8.77 5.14 10.50
CA PHE A 273 10.12 5.65 10.74
C PHE A 273 10.59 6.49 9.57
N TYR A 274 10.80 7.79 9.80
CA TYR A 274 11.54 8.67 8.92
C TYR A 274 12.97 8.78 9.44
N ARG A 275 13.92 8.17 8.73
CA ARG A 275 15.33 8.11 9.13
C ARG A 275 16.24 8.83 8.14
N ALA A 276 17.39 9.29 8.64
CA ALA A 276 18.48 9.85 7.84
C ALA A 276 19.71 8.94 7.78
N ARG A 277 20.27 8.53 8.93
CA ARG A 277 21.42 7.61 9.08
C ARG A 277 21.12 6.59 10.20
N GLY A 278 21.93 5.53 10.30
CA GLY A 278 21.72 4.44 11.26
C GLY A 278 20.56 3.52 10.89
N SER A 279 20.43 2.38 11.56
CA SER A 279 19.30 1.46 11.32
C SER A 279 18.03 2.01 11.96
N ALA A 280 16.87 1.79 11.33
CA ALA A 280 15.59 2.09 11.99
C ALA A 280 15.39 1.14 13.18
N VAL A 281 15.64 -0.15 12.96
CA VAL A 281 15.58 -1.17 14.01
C VAL A 281 16.83 -2.06 13.93
N SER A 282 17.42 -2.30 15.08
CA SER A 282 18.64 -3.08 15.28
C SER A 282 18.42 -4.05 16.44
N LEU A 283 18.33 -5.33 16.12
CA LEU A 283 18.06 -6.41 17.08
C LEU A 283 19.30 -7.30 17.21
N THR A 284 19.82 -7.47 18.43
CA THR A 284 21.03 -8.27 18.69
C THR A 284 20.82 -9.19 19.90
N GLY A 285 21.01 -10.50 19.71
CA GLY A 285 20.83 -11.51 20.76
C GLY A 285 19.37 -11.78 21.15
N VAL A 286 18.41 -11.20 20.40
CA VAL A 286 16.97 -11.38 20.60
C VAL A 286 16.59 -12.83 20.30
N THR A 287 15.74 -13.41 21.13
CA THR A 287 15.28 -14.80 20.98
C THR A 287 14.24 -14.88 19.87
N GLU A 288 13.24 -14.01 19.92
CA GLU A 288 12.16 -13.91 18.94
C GLU A 288 11.88 -12.44 18.59
N GLY A 289 12.04 -12.10 17.31
CA GLY A 289 11.70 -10.78 16.79
C GLY A 289 10.45 -10.83 15.89
N LEU A 290 9.56 -9.85 16.02
CA LEU A 290 8.45 -9.62 15.11
C LEU A 290 8.45 -8.16 14.65
N LEU A 291 8.70 -7.95 13.36
CA LEU A 291 8.56 -6.65 12.70
C LEU A 291 7.38 -6.73 11.74
N ALA A 292 6.25 -6.09 12.07
CA ALA A 292 5.01 -6.27 11.32
C ALA A 292 4.33 -4.95 10.89
N GLY A 293 4.06 -4.78 9.61
CA GLY A 293 3.25 -3.65 9.14
C GLY A 293 3.91 -2.27 9.31
N ASN A 294 5.24 -2.21 9.41
CA ASN A 294 5.96 -0.95 9.60
C ASN A 294 6.25 -0.26 8.27
N GLU A 295 6.34 1.07 8.30
CA GLU A 295 6.76 1.90 7.16
C GLU A 295 8.08 2.60 7.50
N ILE A 296 9.16 2.22 6.84
CA ILE A 296 10.50 2.76 7.04
C ILE A 296 10.92 3.53 5.78
N ILE A 297 11.12 4.83 5.95
CA ILE A 297 11.44 5.77 4.88
C ILE A 297 12.81 6.39 5.17
N THR A 298 13.74 6.22 4.24
CA THR A 298 15.07 6.83 4.29
C THR A 298 15.05 8.14 3.48
N ARG A 299 15.39 9.27 4.10
CA ARG A 299 15.33 10.59 3.46
C ARG A 299 16.47 10.81 2.46
N ALA A 300 16.13 11.35 1.29
CA ALA A 300 17.10 11.79 0.27
C ALA A 300 17.84 13.07 0.70
N GLY A 301 19.10 13.24 0.30
CA GLY A 301 19.86 14.48 0.49
C GLY A 301 20.96 14.48 1.58
N TYR A 302 21.16 13.37 2.29
CA TYR A 302 22.31 13.19 3.19
C TYR A 302 23.39 12.30 2.56
N GLN A 303 23.81 12.63 1.33
CA GLN A 303 24.91 11.99 0.61
C GLN A 303 26.24 12.62 1.04
N ASP A 304 26.95 11.98 1.97
CA ASP A 304 28.40 12.20 2.07
C ASP A 304 29.06 11.10 1.22
N GLU A 305 30.02 11.50 0.38
CA GLU A 305 30.78 10.63 -0.53
C GLU A 305 31.59 9.52 0.18
N ASP A 306 31.57 9.46 1.52
CA ASP A 306 32.49 8.67 2.34
C ASP A 306 31.83 7.83 3.46
N THR A 307 30.50 7.61 3.46
CA THR A 307 29.86 6.77 4.50
C THR A 307 28.96 5.66 3.96
N SER A 308 29.32 4.43 4.30
CA SER A 308 28.50 3.23 4.24
C SER A 308 27.21 3.42 5.04
N TYR A 309 26.08 3.62 4.36
CA TYR A 309 24.79 3.68 5.04
C TYR A 309 24.52 2.37 5.79
N SER A 310 24.16 2.48 7.07
CA SER A 310 23.65 1.35 7.85
C SER A 310 22.37 0.79 7.22
N PRO A 311 22.14 -0.53 7.31
CA PRO A 311 20.94 -1.16 6.79
C PRO A 311 19.69 -0.52 7.40
N ALA A 312 18.55 -0.53 6.72
CA ALA A 312 17.30 -0.04 7.33
C ALA A 312 16.88 -0.92 8.52
N LEU A 313 17.05 -2.24 8.37
CA LEU A 313 16.89 -3.23 9.44
C LEU A 313 18.18 -4.02 9.64
N ARG A 314 18.66 -4.12 10.88
CA ARG A 314 19.79 -4.95 11.26
C ARG A 314 19.35 -6.03 12.23
N ILE A 315 19.53 -7.30 11.85
CA ILE A 315 19.12 -8.46 12.64
C ILE A 315 20.33 -9.36 12.90
N GLU A 316 20.61 -9.58 14.17
CA GLU A 316 21.58 -10.58 14.67
C GLU A 316 20.91 -11.32 15.83
N SER A 317 19.91 -12.13 15.51
CA SER A 317 18.95 -12.71 16.48
C SER A 317 18.75 -14.20 16.20
N SER A 318 18.19 -14.96 17.16
CA SER A 318 17.94 -16.40 16.95
C SER A 318 16.86 -16.65 15.91
N GLN A 319 15.69 -16.01 16.07
CA GLN A 319 14.59 -16.05 15.11
C GLN A 319 13.96 -14.67 14.94
N CYS A 320 13.62 -14.28 13.71
CA CYS A 320 12.94 -13.01 13.43
C CYS A 320 11.97 -13.14 12.26
N VAL A 321 10.72 -12.72 12.47
CA VAL A 321 9.68 -12.62 11.44
C VAL A 321 9.53 -11.16 11.04
N ILE A 322 9.70 -10.86 9.77
CA ILE A 322 9.57 -9.54 9.17
C ILE A 322 8.44 -9.65 8.15
N ARG A 323 7.26 -9.14 8.48
CA ARG A 323 6.07 -9.30 7.63
C ARG A 323 5.33 -8.01 7.31
N ALA A 324 4.82 -7.89 6.09
CA ALA A 324 4.00 -6.76 5.66
C ALA A 324 4.67 -5.38 5.86
N ASN A 325 6.01 -5.30 5.88
CA ASN A 325 6.71 -4.02 6.06
C ASN A 325 6.98 -3.36 4.72
N ARG A 326 7.07 -2.02 4.74
CA ARG A 326 7.45 -1.20 3.61
C ARG A 326 8.75 -0.47 3.93
N LEU A 327 9.83 -0.83 3.23
CA LEU A 327 11.16 -0.23 3.38
C LEU A 327 11.48 0.53 2.10
N THR A 328 11.71 1.84 2.20
CA THR A 328 11.95 2.69 1.03
C THR A 328 13.08 3.70 1.27
N GLY A 329 13.73 4.09 0.18
CA GLY A 329 14.71 5.18 0.15
C GLY A 329 16.16 4.70 -0.05
N PRO A 330 17.11 5.63 -0.25
CA PRO A 330 18.48 5.29 -0.56
C PRO A 330 19.19 4.61 0.62
N GLY A 331 20.06 3.65 0.33
CA GLY A 331 20.92 3.03 1.34
C GLY A 331 21.66 1.82 0.82
N VAL A 332 22.66 1.35 1.57
CA VAL A 332 23.46 0.17 1.16
C VAL A 332 22.60 -1.09 1.19
N GLN A 333 21.76 -1.27 2.23
CA GLN A 333 20.96 -2.48 2.40
C GLN A 333 19.59 -2.14 3.00
N GLY A 334 18.53 -2.76 2.50
CA GLY A 334 17.21 -2.72 3.14
C GLY A 334 17.23 -3.52 4.44
N ILE A 335 17.51 -4.82 4.32
CA ILE A 335 17.59 -5.74 5.46
C ILE A 335 18.99 -6.37 5.50
N ARG A 336 19.63 -6.36 6.66
CA ARG A 336 20.87 -7.10 6.91
C ARG A 336 20.66 -8.10 8.03
N VAL A 337 20.96 -9.36 7.75
CA VAL A 337 20.90 -10.47 8.71
C VAL A 337 22.31 -11.05 8.91
N ILE A 338 22.72 -11.19 10.17
CA ILE A 338 23.96 -11.84 10.57
C ILE A 338 23.58 -12.99 11.49
N ARG A 339 23.61 -14.22 10.98
CA ARG A 339 23.19 -15.44 11.69
C ARG A 339 21.71 -15.47 12.11
N GLY A 340 21.22 -16.67 12.40
CA GLY A 340 19.83 -16.91 12.82
C GLY A 340 18.89 -17.28 11.68
N ARG A 341 17.63 -17.56 12.03
CA ARG A 341 16.54 -17.83 11.10
C ARG A 341 15.71 -16.57 10.89
N VAL A 342 15.52 -16.17 9.64
CA VAL A 342 14.70 -15.00 9.29
C VAL A 342 13.62 -15.39 8.31
N GLU A 343 12.41 -14.94 8.59
CA GLU A 343 11.24 -15.08 7.73
C GLU A 343 10.85 -13.70 7.19
N LEU A 344 10.92 -13.52 5.87
CA LEU A 344 10.47 -12.33 5.17
C LEU A 344 9.16 -12.67 4.46
N GLU A 345 8.05 -12.11 4.91
CA GLU A 345 6.74 -12.38 4.32
C GLU A 345 6.06 -11.08 3.86
N GLY A 346 5.84 -10.91 2.55
CA GLY A 346 5.07 -9.75 2.09
C GLY A 346 5.70 -8.40 2.35
N ASN A 347 7.01 -8.29 2.25
CA ASN A 347 7.66 -7.01 2.41
C ASN A 347 7.79 -6.32 1.06
N TYR A 348 7.61 -5.01 1.06
CA TYR A 348 7.97 -4.13 -0.06
C TYR A 348 9.29 -3.46 0.26
N ILE A 349 10.34 -3.73 -0.50
CA ILE A 349 11.70 -3.20 -0.28
C ILE A 349 12.16 -2.51 -1.56
N ALA A 350 12.40 -1.19 -1.51
CA ALA A 350 12.79 -0.43 -2.70
C ALA A 350 13.81 0.68 -2.43
N GLY A 351 14.73 0.88 -3.38
CA GLY A 351 15.65 2.03 -3.40
C GLY A 351 17.01 1.78 -2.73
N PHE A 352 17.29 0.55 -2.33
CA PHE A 352 18.56 0.15 -1.73
C PHE A 352 19.50 -0.48 -2.76
N ALA A 353 20.82 -0.45 -2.49
CA ALA A 353 21.80 -1.20 -3.28
C ALA A 353 21.50 -2.70 -3.18
N ASP A 354 21.44 -3.22 -1.96
CA ASP A 354 20.95 -4.56 -1.66
C ASP A 354 19.54 -4.50 -1.06
N GLY A 355 18.59 -5.25 -1.59
CA GLY A 355 17.27 -5.39 -0.96
C GLY A 355 17.38 -6.09 0.40
N ALA A 356 17.90 -7.32 0.38
CA ALA A 356 18.25 -8.08 1.57
C ALA A 356 19.65 -8.70 1.45
N TYR A 357 20.40 -8.70 2.55
CA TYR A 357 21.73 -9.29 2.64
C TYR A 357 21.83 -10.19 3.87
N LEU A 358 22.16 -11.47 3.66
CA LEU A 358 22.21 -12.48 4.70
C LEU A 358 23.54 -13.22 4.70
N GLU A 359 24.08 -13.41 5.91
CA GLU A 359 25.35 -14.10 6.15
C GLU A 359 25.18 -15.15 7.27
N GLN A 360 25.57 -16.40 7.00
CA GLN A 360 25.56 -17.51 7.99
C GLN A 360 24.20 -17.80 8.65
N GLY A 361 23.09 -17.61 7.93
CA GLY A 361 21.72 -17.77 8.43
C GLY A 361 20.86 -18.75 7.63
N GLU A 362 19.60 -18.86 8.03
CA GLU A 362 18.51 -19.57 7.32
C GLU A 362 17.44 -18.56 6.90
N LEU A 363 16.96 -18.64 5.67
CA LEU A 363 16.01 -17.69 5.10
C LEU A 363 14.75 -18.37 4.57
N GLU A 364 13.60 -17.91 5.04
CA GLU A 364 12.34 -18.08 4.31
C GLU A 364 11.91 -16.71 3.78
N ALA A 365 11.83 -16.55 2.46
CA ALA A 365 11.35 -15.34 1.83
C ALA A 365 10.13 -15.68 0.98
N ILE A 366 8.95 -15.23 1.39
CA ILE A 366 7.67 -15.57 0.79
C ILE A 366 6.97 -14.30 0.32
N SER A 367 6.63 -14.26 -0.96
CA SER A 367 5.78 -13.22 -1.55
C SER A 367 6.29 -11.81 -1.25
N ASN A 368 7.59 -11.57 -1.33
CA ASN A 368 8.17 -10.23 -1.16
C ASN A 368 8.34 -9.55 -2.51
N ILE A 369 8.43 -8.22 -2.47
CA ILE A 369 8.63 -7.37 -3.64
C ILE A 369 9.88 -6.54 -3.40
N ILE A 370 10.89 -6.79 -4.22
CA ILE A 370 12.21 -6.23 -4.00
C ILE A 370 12.67 -5.54 -5.27
N THR A 371 12.88 -4.23 -5.17
CA THR A 371 13.53 -3.43 -6.20
C THR A 371 14.83 -2.85 -5.66
N ALA A 372 15.94 -3.28 -6.22
CA ALA A 372 17.28 -2.89 -5.78
C ALA A 372 18.19 -2.69 -6.98
N TYR A 373 19.24 -1.89 -6.83
CA TYR A 373 20.09 -1.52 -7.97
C TYR A 373 21.45 -2.24 -8.02
N GLU A 374 21.89 -2.92 -6.95
CA GLU A 374 23.04 -3.83 -6.98
C GLU A 374 22.61 -5.28 -6.83
N ARG A 375 21.90 -5.65 -5.76
CA ARG A 375 21.41 -7.02 -5.55
C ARG A 375 20.00 -7.05 -4.96
N GLY A 376 19.12 -7.91 -5.46
CA GLY A 376 17.82 -8.13 -4.83
C GLY A 376 17.99 -8.80 -3.46
N ILE A 377 18.44 -10.05 -3.47
CA ILE A 377 18.79 -10.82 -2.27
C ILE A 377 20.21 -11.38 -2.42
N ALA A 378 21.07 -11.11 -1.43
CA ALA A 378 22.42 -11.65 -1.35
C ALA A 378 22.52 -12.66 -0.20
N LEU A 379 22.93 -13.89 -0.50
CA LEU A 379 23.07 -15.00 0.43
C LEU A 379 24.53 -15.45 0.47
N ARG A 380 25.15 -15.42 1.64
CA ARG A 380 26.52 -15.90 1.88
C ARG A 380 26.57 -16.94 2.98
N ASP A 381 27.13 -18.10 2.66
CA ASP A 381 27.31 -19.23 3.59
C ASP A 381 26.00 -19.59 4.34
N THR A 382 24.86 -19.51 3.66
CA THR A 382 23.56 -19.82 4.24
C THR A 382 23.37 -21.32 4.42
N VAL A 383 22.75 -21.71 5.53
CA VAL A 383 22.60 -23.13 5.93
C VAL A 383 21.44 -23.80 5.21
N GLY A 384 20.45 -23.02 4.77
CA GLY A 384 19.24 -23.52 4.15
C GLY A 384 18.27 -22.40 3.85
N GLY A 385 17.21 -22.69 3.10
CA GLY A 385 16.10 -21.75 2.96
C GLY A 385 15.19 -22.01 1.78
N ARG A 386 14.16 -21.15 1.69
CA ARG A 386 13.19 -21.15 0.59
C ARG A 386 12.86 -19.72 0.19
N LEU A 387 12.93 -19.44 -1.10
CA LEU A 387 12.39 -18.23 -1.74
C LEU A 387 11.16 -18.67 -2.53
N GLN A 388 9.96 -18.25 -2.12
CA GLN A 388 8.73 -18.58 -2.82
C GLN A 388 7.92 -17.35 -3.22
N GLY A 389 7.46 -17.25 -4.48
CA GLY A 389 6.49 -16.24 -4.89
C GLY A 389 7.01 -14.80 -4.88
N ASN A 390 8.33 -14.58 -4.80
CA ASN A 390 8.89 -13.23 -4.70
C ASN A 390 9.00 -12.58 -6.09
N GLU A 391 8.80 -11.26 -6.15
CA GLU A 391 9.05 -10.43 -7.33
C GLU A 391 10.33 -9.63 -7.10
N LEU A 392 11.36 -9.90 -7.89
CA LEU A 392 12.64 -9.20 -7.85
C LEU A 392 12.83 -8.44 -9.15
N THR A 393 12.83 -7.11 -9.06
CA THR A 393 12.98 -6.21 -10.22
C THR A 393 14.29 -5.44 -10.14
N GLY A 394 15.11 -5.54 -11.18
CA GLY A 394 16.37 -4.83 -11.32
C GLY A 394 16.21 -3.45 -11.95
N PRO A 395 17.28 -2.63 -11.96
CA PRO A 395 17.30 -1.36 -12.68
C PRO A 395 17.39 -1.64 -14.18
N GLN A 396 16.31 -1.32 -14.90
CA GLN A 396 16.31 -1.36 -16.37
C GLN A 396 17.45 -0.46 -16.88
N ASP A 397 18.27 -0.98 -17.81
CA ASP A 397 19.46 -0.34 -18.40
C ASP A 397 20.78 -0.39 -17.60
N SER A 398 20.86 -1.14 -16.50
CA SER A 398 22.14 -1.32 -15.79
C SER A 398 22.94 -2.53 -16.30
N GLU A 399 24.19 -2.32 -16.72
CA GLU A 399 25.15 -3.43 -16.95
C GLU A 399 25.50 -4.19 -15.66
N ARG A 400 25.08 -3.68 -14.50
CA ARG A 400 25.44 -4.20 -13.17
C ARG A 400 24.19 -4.58 -12.38
N GLY A 401 24.23 -5.73 -11.74
CA GLY A 401 23.29 -6.10 -10.69
C GLY A 401 22.76 -7.51 -10.80
N THR A 402 22.35 -8.09 -9.67
CA THR A 402 21.92 -9.49 -9.59
C THR A 402 20.64 -9.64 -8.79
N GLY A 403 19.62 -10.30 -9.33
CA GLY A 403 18.37 -10.53 -8.60
C GLY A 403 18.59 -11.32 -7.31
N VAL A 404 19.06 -12.56 -7.44
CA VAL A 404 19.52 -13.38 -6.30
C VAL A 404 20.98 -13.76 -6.51
N PHE A 405 21.83 -13.39 -5.55
CA PHE A 405 23.25 -13.71 -5.52
C PHE A 405 23.53 -14.72 -4.40
N ILE A 406 24.04 -15.89 -4.76
CA ILE A 406 24.34 -16.98 -3.82
C ILE A 406 25.83 -17.29 -3.87
N GLN A 407 26.46 -17.29 -2.70
CA GLN A 407 27.87 -17.65 -2.53
C GLN A 407 28.04 -18.59 -1.33
N GLY A 408 28.39 -19.85 -1.59
CA GLY A 408 28.47 -20.89 -0.56
C GLY A 408 27.11 -21.30 0.01
N GLY A 409 27.06 -22.40 0.76
CA GLY A 409 25.85 -22.89 1.45
C GLY A 409 25.47 -24.34 1.13
N ALA A 410 24.42 -24.83 1.81
CA ALA A 410 24.04 -26.25 1.78
C ALA A 410 22.86 -26.58 0.84
N SER A 411 21.70 -25.91 0.95
CA SER A 411 20.56 -26.15 0.03
C SER A 411 19.59 -24.98 -0.03
N LEU A 412 19.07 -24.63 -1.20
CA LEU A 412 18.09 -23.54 -1.35
C LEU A 412 17.01 -23.88 -2.39
N ASP A 413 15.75 -23.70 -2.02
CA ASP A 413 14.61 -23.85 -2.93
C ASP A 413 14.14 -22.47 -3.41
N LEU A 414 14.13 -22.25 -4.72
CA LEU A 414 13.54 -21.08 -5.37
C LEU A 414 12.32 -21.57 -6.14
N VAL A 415 11.13 -21.18 -5.69
CA VAL A 415 9.86 -21.67 -6.24
C VAL A 415 8.94 -20.52 -6.64
N ASP A 416 8.41 -20.51 -7.86
CA ASP A 416 7.41 -19.52 -8.31
C ASP A 416 7.84 -18.04 -8.17
N ASN A 417 9.14 -17.72 -8.26
CA ASN A 417 9.62 -16.35 -8.19
C ASN A 417 9.72 -15.70 -9.57
N VAL A 418 9.65 -14.37 -9.62
CA VAL A 418 9.83 -13.57 -10.83
C VAL A 418 11.12 -12.76 -10.72
N PHE A 419 11.98 -12.88 -11.74
CA PHE A 419 13.22 -12.13 -11.89
C PHE A 419 13.17 -11.32 -13.17
N GLN A 420 13.15 -9.99 -13.06
CA GLN A 420 13.01 -9.13 -14.24
C GLN A 420 13.97 -7.94 -14.25
N GLY A 421 14.55 -7.67 -15.42
CA GLY A 421 15.34 -6.45 -15.67
C GLY A 421 16.71 -6.42 -14.99
N TRP A 422 17.28 -7.57 -14.64
CA TRP A 422 18.61 -7.67 -14.03
C TRP A 422 19.69 -7.89 -15.08
N SER A 423 20.93 -7.48 -14.79
CA SER A 423 22.10 -7.95 -15.54
C SER A 423 22.28 -9.47 -15.38
N THR A 424 21.98 -10.01 -14.19
CA THR A 424 21.82 -11.45 -13.98
C THR A 424 20.66 -11.73 -13.03
N GLY A 425 19.63 -12.48 -13.44
CA GLY A 425 18.48 -12.78 -12.58
C GLY A 425 18.87 -13.60 -11.35
N LEU A 426 19.50 -14.76 -11.57
CA LEU A 426 20.05 -15.62 -10.52
C LEU A 426 21.54 -15.91 -10.78
N LEU A 427 22.39 -15.71 -9.79
CA LEU A 427 23.80 -16.08 -9.83
C LEU A 427 24.13 -17.01 -8.67
N VAL A 428 24.64 -18.20 -8.99
CA VAL A 428 25.09 -19.20 -8.03
C VAL A 428 26.59 -19.44 -8.21
N ASP A 429 27.35 -19.18 -7.14
CA ASP A 429 28.79 -19.41 -7.05
C ASP A 429 29.12 -20.31 -5.85
N GLY A 430 29.13 -21.62 -6.07
CA GLY A 430 29.34 -22.64 -5.03
C GLY A 430 28.10 -22.94 -4.18
N ASN A 431 27.47 -24.12 -4.37
CA ASN A 431 26.33 -24.58 -3.54
C ASN A 431 26.13 -26.11 -3.61
N GLY A 432 25.62 -26.72 -2.52
CA GLY A 432 25.41 -28.16 -2.32
C GLY A 432 23.98 -28.69 -2.56
N GLY A 433 23.16 -28.04 -3.39
CA GLY A 433 21.82 -28.52 -3.79
C GLY A 433 20.81 -27.38 -3.93
N ILE A 434 20.72 -26.79 -5.12
CA ILE A 434 19.75 -25.72 -5.43
C ILE A 434 18.60 -26.28 -6.27
N ARG A 435 17.35 -25.99 -5.89
CA ARG A 435 16.16 -26.27 -6.70
C ARG A 435 15.59 -24.97 -7.23
N VAL A 436 15.37 -24.87 -8.53
CA VAL A 436 14.73 -23.74 -9.21
C VAL A 436 13.51 -24.29 -9.93
N ALA A 437 12.31 -24.10 -9.35
CA ALA A 437 11.06 -24.68 -9.85
C ALA A 437 9.99 -23.60 -10.10
N GLY A 438 9.29 -23.59 -11.24
CA GLY A 438 8.15 -22.66 -11.44
C GLY A 438 8.52 -21.19 -11.59
N ASN A 439 9.80 -20.83 -11.69
CA ASN A 439 10.23 -19.43 -11.68
C ASN A 439 10.11 -18.82 -13.08
N ALA A 440 9.99 -17.49 -13.15
CA ALA A 440 10.04 -16.75 -14.41
C ALA A 440 11.22 -15.78 -14.44
N PHE A 441 12.08 -15.92 -15.44
CA PHE A 441 13.24 -15.06 -15.69
C PHE A 441 13.00 -14.28 -16.98
N ARG A 442 12.67 -12.99 -16.86
CA ARG A 442 12.26 -12.14 -17.97
C ARG A 442 13.18 -10.95 -18.19
N ASP A 443 13.49 -10.66 -19.45
CA ASP A 443 14.16 -9.42 -19.86
C ASP A 443 15.46 -9.13 -19.06
N ASN A 444 16.23 -10.17 -18.74
CA ASN A 444 17.52 -10.03 -18.07
C ASN A 444 18.66 -10.11 -19.09
N GLY A 445 19.83 -9.57 -18.75
CA GLY A 445 21.04 -9.87 -19.52
C GLY A 445 21.33 -11.37 -19.50
N VAL A 446 21.41 -11.95 -18.30
CA VAL A 446 21.43 -13.40 -18.11
C VAL A 446 20.28 -13.80 -17.20
N GLY A 447 19.41 -14.72 -17.61
CA GLY A 447 18.34 -15.22 -16.75
C GLY A 447 18.92 -15.87 -15.48
N ALA A 448 19.75 -16.91 -15.64
CA ALA A 448 20.53 -17.47 -14.54
C ALA A 448 21.93 -17.91 -14.95
N ARG A 449 22.86 -17.86 -13.99
CA ARG A 449 24.23 -18.34 -14.09
C ARG A 449 24.56 -19.29 -12.96
N LEU A 450 24.97 -20.51 -13.32
CA LEU A 450 25.42 -21.54 -12.38
C LEU A 450 26.92 -21.79 -12.56
N SER A 451 27.66 -21.64 -11.46
CA SER A 451 29.09 -21.93 -11.36
C SER A 451 29.36 -22.77 -10.11
N ALA A 452 30.12 -23.86 -10.26
CA ALA A 452 30.54 -24.73 -9.15
C ALA A 452 29.37 -25.25 -8.27
N ALA A 453 28.27 -25.66 -8.89
CA ALA A 453 27.07 -26.17 -8.19
C ALA A 453 26.97 -27.70 -8.31
N THR A 454 26.59 -28.38 -7.22
CA THR A 454 26.39 -29.84 -7.21
C THR A 454 24.95 -30.17 -6.84
N GLY A 455 24.33 -31.12 -7.55
CA GLY A 455 22.96 -31.55 -7.32
C GLY A 455 21.90 -30.48 -7.60
N ALA A 456 22.14 -29.58 -8.56
CA ALA A 456 21.17 -28.56 -8.93
C ALA A 456 19.99 -29.17 -9.73
N VAL A 457 18.76 -28.73 -9.46
CA VAL A 457 17.56 -29.14 -10.20
C VAL A 457 16.87 -27.88 -10.71
N LEU A 458 16.73 -27.74 -12.03
CA LEU A 458 16.07 -26.62 -12.68
C LEU A 458 14.88 -27.17 -13.48
N GLU A 459 13.67 -26.87 -13.04
CA GLU A 459 12.46 -27.44 -13.62
C GLU A 459 11.31 -26.46 -13.74
N SER A 460 10.40 -26.73 -14.68
CA SER A 460 9.10 -26.03 -14.79
C SER A 460 9.21 -24.50 -14.77
N SER A 461 10.35 -23.95 -15.18
CA SER A 461 10.63 -22.52 -15.12
C SER A 461 10.60 -21.93 -16.52
N LEU A 462 10.18 -20.68 -16.61
CA LEU A 462 10.12 -19.89 -17.83
C LEU A 462 11.35 -18.98 -17.93
N TRP A 463 12.03 -19.01 -19.08
CA TRP A 463 13.18 -18.19 -19.41
C TRP A 463 12.86 -17.43 -20.70
N GLU A 464 12.50 -16.16 -20.58
CA GLU A 464 11.91 -15.37 -21.68
C GLU A 464 12.62 -14.03 -21.89
N GLY A 465 12.90 -13.66 -23.14
CA GLY A 465 13.35 -12.30 -23.47
C GLY A 465 14.75 -11.91 -22.96
N ASN A 466 15.58 -12.86 -22.53
CA ASN A 466 16.91 -12.59 -22.00
C ASN A 466 17.98 -12.53 -23.11
N ASP A 467 19.10 -11.82 -22.92
CA ASP A 467 20.24 -11.95 -23.87
C ASP A 467 20.77 -13.39 -23.86
N THR A 468 20.84 -13.99 -22.67
CA THR A 468 21.04 -15.43 -22.48
C THR A 468 20.11 -15.97 -21.41
N GLY A 469 19.33 -17.02 -21.70
CA GLY A 469 18.41 -17.63 -20.73
C GLY A 469 19.16 -18.25 -19.55
N LEU A 470 19.96 -19.28 -19.82
CA LEU A 470 20.72 -20.01 -18.80
C LEU A 470 22.20 -20.15 -19.19
N VAL A 471 23.11 -19.88 -18.25
CA VAL A 471 24.55 -20.10 -18.38
C VAL A 471 25.02 -21.13 -17.35
N VAL A 472 25.64 -22.21 -17.81
CA VAL A 472 26.27 -23.21 -16.94
C VAL A 472 27.75 -23.28 -17.24
N SER A 473 28.60 -23.14 -16.21
CA SER A 473 30.05 -23.10 -16.40
C SER A 473 30.84 -23.78 -15.28
N GLY A 474 31.99 -24.37 -15.63
CA GLY A 474 32.86 -25.09 -14.71
C GLY A 474 32.39 -26.52 -14.42
N GLU A 475 32.71 -27.00 -13.21
CA GLU A 475 32.25 -28.30 -12.70
C GLU A 475 30.86 -28.13 -12.07
N VAL A 476 29.82 -28.52 -12.83
CA VAL A 476 28.43 -28.45 -12.38
C VAL A 476 27.76 -29.82 -12.54
N GLU A 477 27.07 -30.29 -11.50
CA GLU A 477 26.13 -31.41 -11.57
C GLU A 477 24.71 -30.86 -11.51
N ALA A 478 23.97 -30.92 -12.62
CA ALA A 478 22.62 -30.37 -12.71
C ALA A 478 21.68 -31.23 -13.55
N ASP A 479 20.42 -31.28 -13.12
CA ASP A 479 19.29 -31.82 -13.88
C ASP A 479 18.39 -30.66 -14.32
N ILE A 480 18.28 -30.44 -15.62
CA ILE A 480 17.55 -29.33 -16.22
C ILE A 480 16.45 -29.92 -17.10
N HIS A 481 15.20 -29.82 -16.64
CA HIS A 481 14.09 -30.50 -17.32
C HIS A 481 12.75 -29.79 -17.22
N ASP A 482 11.84 -30.06 -18.15
CA ASP A 482 10.47 -29.55 -18.11
C ASP A 482 10.41 -28.00 -18.05
N ASN A 483 11.41 -27.29 -18.57
CA ASN A 483 11.44 -25.81 -18.63
C ASN A 483 10.99 -25.28 -20.00
N VAL A 484 10.50 -24.04 -20.01
CA VAL A 484 10.20 -23.27 -21.23
C VAL A 484 11.26 -22.20 -21.43
N ILE A 485 11.98 -22.25 -22.56
CA ILE A 485 13.10 -21.36 -22.89
C ILE A 485 12.82 -20.71 -24.23
N THR A 486 12.37 -19.46 -24.21
CA THR A 486 11.84 -18.79 -25.40
C THR A 486 12.29 -17.34 -25.56
N ALA A 487 12.30 -16.85 -26.79
CA ALA A 487 12.58 -15.45 -27.11
C ALA A 487 13.93 -14.90 -26.58
N ASN A 488 14.92 -15.76 -26.33
CA ASN A 488 16.24 -15.34 -25.86
C ASN A 488 17.23 -15.14 -27.02
N GLY A 489 18.30 -14.39 -26.79
CA GLY A 489 19.46 -14.39 -27.70
C GLY A 489 20.07 -15.79 -27.77
N ILE A 490 20.58 -16.28 -26.66
CA ILE A 490 20.99 -17.68 -26.48
C ILE A 490 20.06 -18.33 -25.45
N GLY A 491 19.41 -19.44 -25.78
CA GLY A 491 18.56 -20.17 -24.83
C GLY A 491 19.39 -20.71 -23.66
N VAL A 492 20.35 -21.58 -23.97
CA VAL A 492 21.29 -22.15 -22.97
C VAL A 492 22.73 -22.12 -23.48
N ASP A 493 23.65 -21.56 -22.68
CA ASP A 493 25.09 -21.60 -22.90
C ASP A 493 25.78 -22.60 -21.96
N LEU A 494 26.33 -23.66 -22.54
CA LEU A 494 27.07 -24.73 -21.89
C LEU A 494 28.54 -24.76 -22.33
N GLY A 495 29.02 -23.75 -23.06
CA GLY A 495 30.31 -23.78 -23.76
C GLY A 495 31.53 -23.99 -22.86
N CYS A 496 31.41 -23.68 -21.57
CA CYS A 496 32.48 -23.76 -20.57
C CYS A 496 32.27 -24.85 -19.50
N VAL A 497 31.39 -25.83 -19.74
CA VAL A 497 31.20 -26.97 -18.83
C VAL A 497 32.37 -27.96 -18.95
N THR A 498 32.87 -28.46 -17.82
CA THR A 498 34.03 -29.36 -17.77
C THR A 498 33.76 -30.74 -17.17
N GLY A 499 32.50 -31.06 -16.79
CA GLY A 499 32.08 -32.34 -16.19
C GLY A 499 31.05 -33.15 -17.01
N ASP A 500 30.80 -34.40 -16.64
CA ASP A 500 29.97 -35.39 -17.37
C ASP A 500 28.57 -35.65 -16.76
N ARG A 501 28.18 -34.87 -15.74
CA ARG A 501 26.95 -35.06 -14.94
C ARG A 501 25.92 -33.96 -15.13
N LEU A 502 25.68 -33.58 -16.38
CA LEU A 502 24.61 -32.66 -16.77
C LEU A 502 23.51 -33.46 -17.48
N GLN A 503 22.27 -33.36 -16.99
CA GLN A 503 21.07 -33.86 -17.68
C GLN A 503 20.28 -32.67 -18.20
N PHE A 504 19.90 -32.73 -19.48
CA PHE A 504 19.11 -31.68 -20.13
C PHE A 504 17.98 -32.33 -20.95
N SER A 505 16.77 -32.45 -20.42
CA SER A 505 15.72 -33.22 -21.09
C SER A 505 14.31 -32.68 -20.88
N ARG A 506 13.38 -32.94 -21.80
CA ARG A 506 11.97 -32.50 -21.70
C ARG A 506 11.79 -30.98 -21.59
N ASN A 507 12.74 -30.19 -22.09
CA ASN A 507 12.61 -28.74 -22.16
C ASN A 507 12.02 -28.33 -23.52
N ASP A 508 11.31 -27.20 -23.50
CA ASP A 508 10.74 -26.56 -24.67
C ASP A 508 11.56 -25.35 -25.07
N LEU A 509 12.26 -25.46 -26.19
CA LEU A 509 13.06 -24.38 -26.75
C LEU A 509 12.43 -23.90 -28.05
N TYR A 510 12.01 -22.63 -28.10
CA TYR A 510 11.48 -22.04 -29.33
C TYR A 510 11.64 -20.52 -29.35
N GLY A 511 11.88 -19.95 -30.53
CA GLY A 511 11.98 -18.50 -30.71
C GLY A 511 13.29 -17.89 -30.21
N ASN A 512 14.33 -18.69 -29.92
CA ASN A 512 15.64 -18.16 -29.54
C ASN A 512 16.51 -17.94 -30.79
N THR A 513 17.51 -17.05 -30.71
CA THR A 513 18.45 -16.88 -31.84
C THR A 513 19.39 -18.09 -31.96
N VAL A 514 19.79 -18.65 -30.82
CA VAL A 514 20.49 -19.93 -30.68
C VAL A 514 19.82 -20.70 -29.54
N GLY A 515 19.39 -21.94 -29.79
CA GLY A 515 18.74 -22.77 -28.77
C GLY A 515 19.74 -23.19 -27.69
N VAL A 516 20.75 -23.97 -28.07
CA VAL A 516 21.80 -24.44 -27.14
C VAL A 516 23.18 -24.28 -27.76
N GLN A 517 24.09 -23.67 -27.01
CA GLN A 517 25.52 -23.62 -27.31
C GLN A 517 26.28 -24.64 -26.45
N ALA A 518 26.69 -25.76 -27.03
CA ALA A 518 27.37 -26.84 -26.32
C ALA A 518 28.92 -26.70 -26.39
N PRO A 519 29.66 -27.32 -25.46
CA PRO A 519 31.12 -27.33 -25.51
C PRO A 519 31.65 -28.15 -26.70
N SER A 520 32.89 -27.86 -27.11
CA SER A 520 33.52 -28.54 -28.27
C SER A 520 34.27 -29.84 -27.91
N VAL A 521 34.39 -30.17 -26.62
CA VAL A 521 35.27 -31.25 -26.13
C VAL A 521 34.49 -32.40 -25.49
N ILE A 522 33.50 -32.11 -24.67
CA ILE A 522 32.64 -33.10 -24.01
C ILE A 522 31.29 -33.17 -24.73
N THR A 523 30.65 -34.34 -24.75
CA THR A 523 29.29 -34.48 -25.28
C THR A 523 28.29 -34.23 -24.16
N VAL A 524 27.33 -33.35 -24.40
CA VAL A 524 26.20 -33.13 -23.49
C VAL A 524 24.99 -33.91 -24.00
N GLU A 525 24.40 -34.73 -23.14
CA GLU A 525 23.17 -35.48 -23.44
C GLU A 525 21.94 -34.57 -23.27
N ALA A 526 21.22 -34.37 -24.38
CA ALA A 526 20.06 -33.49 -24.48
C ALA A 526 18.81 -34.18 -25.07
N PRO A 527 18.41 -35.37 -24.59
CA PRO A 527 17.30 -36.11 -25.18
C PRO A 527 15.95 -35.53 -24.80
N HIS A 528 14.93 -35.86 -25.60
CA HIS A 528 13.53 -35.53 -25.40
C HIS A 528 13.28 -34.03 -25.19
N ASN A 529 14.05 -33.14 -25.80
CA ASN A 529 13.71 -31.72 -25.81
C ASN A 529 12.90 -31.38 -27.08
N TYR A 530 11.97 -30.43 -26.97
CA TYR A 530 11.34 -29.81 -28.12
C TYR A 530 12.19 -28.62 -28.58
N TRP A 531 12.37 -28.51 -29.90
CA TRP A 531 13.26 -27.50 -30.50
C TRP A 531 12.48 -26.54 -31.39
N GLY A 532 11.20 -26.28 -31.11
CA GLY A 532 10.38 -25.37 -31.91
C GLY A 532 9.92 -25.93 -33.26
N SER A 533 10.22 -27.21 -33.56
CA SER A 533 9.77 -27.89 -34.77
C SER A 533 9.79 -29.40 -34.59
N SER A 534 8.79 -30.08 -35.17
CA SER A 534 8.71 -31.55 -35.26
C SER A 534 9.94 -32.17 -35.95
N SER A 535 10.59 -31.42 -36.84
CA SER A 535 11.82 -31.81 -37.54
C SER A 535 13.10 -31.77 -36.69
N GLY A 536 13.02 -31.32 -35.44
CA GLY A 536 14.14 -31.24 -34.50
C GLY A 536 15.05 -30.03 -34.74
N PRO A 537 16.16 -29.94 -33.99
CA PRO A 537 17.02 -28.76 -33.99
C PRO A 537 17.85 -28.69 -35.28
N ARG A 538 18.18 -27.47 -35.71
CA ARG A 538 19.07 -27.25 -36.85
C ARG A 538 20.53 -27.41 -36.43
N HIS A 539 21.20 -28.44 -36.94
CA HIS A 539 22.63 -28.67 -36.74
C HIS A 539 23.33 -28.90 -38.08
N GLU A 540 24.45 -28.22 -38.36
CA GLU A 540 25.11 -28.23 -39.67
C GLU A 540 25.49 -29.62 -40.20
N LEU A 541 25.95 -30.50 -39.31
CA LEU A 541 26.35 -31.88 -39.65
C LEU A 541 25.30 -32.94 -39.31
N LEU A 542 24.75 -32.91 -38.09
CA LEU A 542 23.93 -34.00 -37.54
C LEU A 542 22.44 -33.92 -37.93
N ASN A 543 21.90 -32.72 -38.21
CA ASN A 543 20.52 -32.54 -38.67
C ASN A 543 20.40 -31.29 -39.59
N PRO A 544 20.98 -31.33 -40.80
CA PRO A 544 21.06 -30.15 -41.68
C PRO A 544 19.71 -29.70 -42.24
N GLN A 545 18.68 -30.57 -42.20
CA GLN A 545 17.32 -30.28 -42.64
C GLN A 545 16.39 -29.87 -41.50
N GLY A 546 16.87 -29.92 -40.25
CA GLY A 546 16.11 -29.47 -39.09
C GLY A 546 15.71 -28.00 -39.23
N ARG A 547 14.43 -27.71 -38.98
CA ARG A 547 13.84 -26.36 -39.02
C ARG A 547 13.67 -25.75 -37.65
N GLY A 548 13.95 -26.50 -36.59
CA GLY A 548 13.91 -26.01 -35.21
C GLY A 548 15.10 -25.13 -34.85
N GLU A 549 15.23 -24.87 -33.56
CA GLU A 549 16.25 -24.05 -32.93
C GLU A 549 17.67 -24.45 -33.37
N LYS A 550 18.53 -23.44 -33.55
CA LYS A 550 19.94 -23.67 -33.90
C LYS A 550 20.70 -24.23 -32.71
N VAL A 551 21.47 -25.29 -32.92
CA VAL A 551 22.37 -25.88 -31.91
C VAL A 551 23.81 -25.91 -32.41
N THR A 552 24.79 -25.77 -31.51
CA THR A 552 26.23 -25.80 -31.82
C THR A 552 27.01 -26.69 -30.85
N GLY A 553 28.24 -27.06 -31.20
CA GLY A 553 29.13 -27.87 -30.35
C GLY A 553 28.77 -29.36 -30.34
N ASN A 554 29.26 -30.09 -29.32
CA ASN A 554 29.01 -31.53 -29.17
C ASN A 554 27.76 -31.76 -28.30
N LEU A 555 26.58 -31.65 -28.91
CA LEU A 555 25.29 -31.88 -28.26
C LEU A 555 24.60 -33.12 -28.83
N ASN A 556 24.27 -34.10 -27.99
CA ASN A 556 23.43 -35.23 -28.39
C ASN A 556 21.95 -34.92 -28.12
N PHE A 557 21.25 -34.44 -29.13
CA PHE A 557 19.83 -34.07 -29.07
C PHE A 557 18.87 -35.22 -29.45
N THR A 558 19.35 -36.47 -29.56
CA THR A 558 18.54 -37.62 -30.02
C THR A 558 18.19 -38.58 -28.87
N PRO A 559 16.95 -39.06 -28.77
CA PRO A 559 15.78 -38.64 -29.55
C PRO A 559 15.37 -37.21 -29.18
N TRP A 560 14.90 -36.39 -30.12
CA TRP A 560 14.21 -35.14 -29.78
C TRP A 560 12.71 -35.39 -29.67
N SER A 561 11.99 -34.47 -29.03
CA SER A 561 10.53 -34.50 -29.02
C SER A 561 9.98 -33.74 -30.24
N PRO A 562 9.00 -34.30 -30.96
CA PRO A 562 8.34 -33.60 -32.03
C PRO A 562 7.35 -32.53 -31.54
N TYR A 563 6.99 -32.54 -30.25
CA TYR A 563 6.01 -31.64 -29.64
C TYR A 563 6.56 -31.04 -28.34
N ALA A 564 6.06 -29.86 -28.00
CA ALA A 564 6.29 -29.20 -26.72
C ALA A 564 5.85 -30.10 -25.53
N HIS A 565 6.54 -29.95 -24.40
CA HIS A 565 6.36 -30.65 -23.14
C HIS A 565 5.71 -29.73 -22.10
N GLY A 566 4.59 -30.15 -21.50
CA GLY A 566 3.95 -29.38 -20.43
C GLY A 566 2.75 -28.55 -20.88
N GLU A 567 2.35 -28.68 -22.14
CA GLU A 567 0.99 -28.40 -22.60
C GLU A 567 0.31 -29.72 -23.00
N ASP A 568 -0.04 -30.56 -22.02
CA ASP A 568 -1.01 -31.62 -22.30
C ASP A 568 -2.35 -30.93 -22.67
N ASP A 569 -2.88 -31.28 -23.84
CA ASP A 569 -4.21 -30.91 -24.35
C ASP A 569 -4.45 -29.45 -24.79
N LEU A 570 -3.48 -28.82 -25.48
CA LEU A 570 -3.88 -27.66 -26.25
C LEU A 570 -4.82 -28.05 -27.40
N PRO A 571 -6.01 -27.43 -27.48
CA PRO A 571 -6.92 -27.64 -28.59
C PRO A 571 -6.29 -27.26 -29.93
N PRO A 572 -6.70 -27.88 -31.06
CA PRO A 572 -6.23 -27.46 -32.39
C PRO A 572 -6.49 -25.96 -32.57
N ARG A 573 -5.48 -25.20 -33.02
CA ARG A 573 -5.65 -23.76 -33.23
C ARG A 573 -6.54 -23.55 -34.46
N VAL A 574 -7.76 -23.12 -34.22
CA VAL A 574 -8.75 -22.76 -35.23
C VAL A 574 -8.72 -21.25 -35.38
N ASP A 575 -8.59 -20.77 -36.61
CA ASP A 575 -8.79 -19.38 -36.95
C ASP A 575 -10.06 -19.27 -37.82
N LEU A 576 -10.94 -18.36 -37.45
CA LEU A 576 -12.09 -17.96 -38.26
C LEU A 576 -11.82 -16.57 -38.83
N PHE A 577 -11.66 -16.50 -40.15
CA PHE A 577 -11.52 -15.25 -40.87
C PHE A 577 -12.90 -14.81 -41.39
N LEU A 578 -13.40 -13.73 -40.79
CA LEU A 578 -14.56 -12.99 -41.29
C LEU A 578 -14.07 -11.75 -42.04
N PRO A 579 -14.87 -11.20 -42.97
CA PRO A 579 -14.63 -9.88 -43.52
C PRO A 579 -14.52 -8.86 -42.37
N ALA A 580 -13.57 -7.93 -42.46
CA ALA A 580 -13.34 -6.98 -41.38
C ALA A 580 -14.57 -6.07 -41.17
N GLY A 581 -15.24 -6.25 -40.03
CA GLY A 581 -16.27 -5.34 -39.55
C GLY A 581 -17.61 -5.42 -40.28
N LEU A 582 -18.20 -4.25 -40.51
CA LEU A 582 -19.61 -4.03 -40.83
C LEU A 582 -19.95 -4.46 -42.27
N TRP A 583 -20.88 -5.40 -42.43
CA TRP A 583 -21.30 -5.96 -43.72
C TRP A 583 -22.57 -5.26 -44.23
N ARG A 584 -22.51 -4.74 -45.47
CA ARG A 584 -23.58 -3.91 -46.08
C ARG A 584 -24.14 -4.49 -47.37
N GLU A 585 -23.51 -5.53 -47.90
CA GLU A 585 -23.88 -6.07 -49.20
C GLU A 585 -25.11 -6.95 -49.07
N ASN A 586 -26.03 -6.83 -50.04
CA ASN A 586 -27.14 -7.76 -50.19
C ASN A 586 -26.65 -9.05 -50.90
N ALA A 587 -25.65 -9.68 -50.30
CA ALA A 587 -24.92 -10.83 -50.80
C ALA A 587 -24.47 -11.72 -49.64
N SER A 588 -24.19 -13.00 -49.95
CA SER A 588 -23.69 -13.96 -48.96
C SER A 588 -22.33 -13.49 -48.39
N VAL A 589 -22.15 -13.65 -47.09
CA VAL A 589 -20.89 -13.32 -46.40
C VAL A 589 -19.85 -14.40 -46.72
N PRO A 590 -18.67 -14.05 -47.27
CA PRO A 590 -17.57 -14.98 -47.42
C PRO A 590 -16.82 -15.11 -46.10
N LEU A 591 -16.74 -16.31 -45.55
CA LEU A 591 -15.95 -16.62 -44.36
C LEU A 591 -14.94 -17.71 -44.69
N GLU A 592 -13.77 -17.69 -44.06
CA GLU A 592 -12.71 -18.67 -44.26
C GLU A 592 -12.32 -19.28 -42.91
N ILE A 593 -12.35 -20.60 -42.82
CA ILE A 593 -11.90 -21.33 -41.64
C ILE A 593 -10.54 -21.92 -41.95
N SER A 594 -9.57 -21.60 -41.10
CA SER A 594 -8.23 -22.18 -41.12
C SER A 594 -8.00 -22.96 -39.83
N VAL A 595 -7.26 -24.06 -39.93
CA VAL A 595 -6.75 -24.80 -38.77
C VAL A 595 -5.26 -24.99 -39.03
N GLU A 596 -4.41 -24.49 -38.12
CA GLU A 596 -2.97 -24.47 -38.36
C GLU A 596 -2.36 -25.88 -38.48
N GLU A 597 -1.35 -25.96 -39.36
CA GLU A 597 -0.81 -27.19 -39.94
C GLU A 597 -0.14 -28.09 -38.88
N GLU A 598 -0.49 -29.38 -38.92
CA GLU A 598 0.12 -30.54 -38.19
C GLU A 598 -0.71 -31.22 -37.07
N THR A 599 -2.04 -31.00 -36.99
CA THR A 599 -2.95 -31.89 -36.22
C THR A 599 -3.82 -32.77 -37.13
N LEU A 600 -3.86 -34.09 -36.87
CA LEU A 600 -4.86 -34.99 -37.47
C LEU A 600 -6.21 -34.67 -36.81
N LEU A 601 -7.11 -34.00 -37.52
CA LEU A 601 -8.45 -33.67 -37.04
C LEU A 601 -9.39 -34.89 -37.12
N ASP A 602 -10.37 -34.95 -36.23
CA ASP A 602 -11.46 -35.95 -36.23
C ASP A 602 -12.76 -35.34 -36.79
N ARG A 603 -13.15 -34.14 -36.34
CA ARG A 603 -14.40 -33.47 -36.77
C ARG A 603 -14.30 -31.95 -36.67
N VAL A 604 -14.96 -31.21 -37.57
CA VAL A 604 -15.20 -29.76 -37.44
C VAL A 604 -16.69 -29.44 -37.47
N ASN A 605 -17.12 -28.50 -36.61
CA ASN A 605 -18.48 -27.97 -36.52
C ASN A 605 -18.46 -26.44 -36.69
N LEU A 606 -19.51 -25.89 -37.30
CA LEU A 606 -19.80 -24.48 -37.41
C LEU A 606 -21.24 -24.23 -36.95
N TRP A 607 -21.44 -23.28 -36.03
CA TRP A 607 -22.73 -22.77 -35.58
C TRP A 607 -22.84 -21.27 -35.86
N VAL A 608 -24.05 -20.80 -36.17
CA VAL A 608 -24.35 -19.39 -36.41
C VAL A 608 -25.49 -18.95 -35.52
N TYR A 609 -25.26 -17.91 -34.72
CA TYR A 609 -26.25 -17.35 -33.80
C TYR A 609 -26.69 -15.96 -34.25
N GLY A 610 -28.01 -15.72 -34.20
CA GLY A 610 -28.63 -14.42 -34.47
C GLY A 610 -28.57 -13.44 -33.29
N PRO A 611 -28.95 -12.17 -33.50
CA PRO A 611 -28.92 -11.11 -32.48
C PRO A 611 -29.82 -11.37 -31.26
N GLN A 612 -30.84 -12.23 -31.39
CA GLN A 612 -31.71 -12.64 -30.27
C GLN A 612 -31.25 -13.95 -29.59
N GLY A 613 -30.14 -14.53 -30.06
CA GLY A 613 -29.51 -15.72 -29.48
C GLY A 613 -30.05 -17.06 -30.01
N GLU A 614 -30.95 -17.08 -30.99
CA GLU A 614 -31.33 -18.30 -31.69
C GLU A 614 -30.23 -18.83 -32.63
N GLU A 615 -30.13 -20.15 -32.72
CA GLU A 615 -29.31 -20.85 -33.72
C GLU A 615 -29.98 -20.75 -35.10
N ASN A 616 -29.31 -20.11 -36.05
CA ASN A 616 -29.82 -19.82 -37.40
C ASN A 616 -29.32 -20.80 -38.48
N ASP A 617 -28.11 -21.34 -38.37
CA ASP A 617 -27.55 -22.37 -39.28
C ASP A 617 -26.45 -23.19 -38.56
N GLY A 618 -26.34 -24.48 -38.88
CA GLY A 618 -25.39 -25.41 -38.23
C GLY A 618 -24.87 -26.48 -39.20
N ARG A 619 -23.53 -26.67 -39.26
CA ARG A 619 -22.87 -27.60 -40.19
C ARG A 619 -21.76 -28.42 -39.51
N SER A 620 -21.64 -29.71 -39.86
CA SER A 620 -20.61 -30.62 -39.34
C SER A 620 -20.02 -31.51 -40.44
N TRP A 621 -18.71 -31.79 -40.40
CA TRP A 621 -18.02 -32.69 -41.36
C TRP A 621 -16.76 -33.38 -40.78
N TRP A 622 -16.28 -34.42 -41.48
CA TRP A 622 -15.15 -35.29 -41.10
C TRP A 622 -13.85 -34.93 -41.85
N ALA A 623 -12.69 -35.24 -41.25
CA ALA A 623 -11.38 -34.74 -41.69
C ALA A 623 -10.68 -35.55 -42.79
N ASP A 624 -11.11 -36.79 -43.08
CA ASP A 624 -10.56 -37.65 -44.13
C ASP A 624 -10.83 -37.14 -45.57
N GLU A 625 -11.61 -36.07 -45.70
CA GLU A 625 -11.78 -35.28 -46.94
C GLU A 625 -10.86 -34.04 -47.02
N TRP A 626 -10.01 -33.80 -46.01
CA TRP A 626 -9.17 -32.60 -45.88
C TRP A 626 -7.68 -32.93 -45.97
N GLY A 627 -7.11 -32.74 -47.16
CA GLY A 627 -5.70 -32.35 -47.28
C GLY A 627 -5.57 -30.89 -46.85
N ALA A 628 -4.50 -30.57 -46.12
CA ALA A 628 -4.19 -29.24 -45.58
C ALA A 628 -4.65 -28.07 -46.46
N GLN A 629 -5.20 -27.03 -45.83
CA GLN A 629 -5.46 -25.65 -46.29
C GLN A 629 -6.93 -25.18 -46.22
N ALA A 630 -7.06 -23.89 -45.89
CA ALA A 630 -8.26 -23.16 -45.55
C ALA A 630 -9.42 -23.30 -46.55
N ARG A 631 -10.67 -23.29 -46.05
CA ARG A 631 -11.88 -23.41 -46.87
C ARG A 631 -12.73 -22.14 -46.82
N PRO A 632 -13.07 -21.54 -47.97
CA PRO A 632 -14.08 -20.49 -48.05
C PRO A 632 -15.49 -21.10 -47.97
N ILE A 633 -16.34 -20.51 -47.14
CA ILE A 633 -17.77 -20.81 -46.97
C ILE A 633 -18.55 -19.54 -47.27
N ALA A 634 -19.66 -19.66 -48.00
CA ALA A 634 -20.62 -18.56 -48.22
C ALA A 634 -21.84 -18.76 -47.31
N TRP A 635 -22.13 -17.78 -46.46
CA TRP A 635 -23.32 -17.76 -45.59
C TRP A 635 -24.38 -16.79 -46.12
N ASP A 636 -25.61 -17.28 -46.29
CA ASP A 636 -26.70 -16.51 -46.90
C ASP A 636 -27.33 -15.51 -45.90
N THR A 637 -27.49 -14.25 -46.31
CA THR A 637 -27.97 -13.14 -45.48
C THR A 637 -29.25 -12.48 -46.02
N GLY A 638 -29.91 -13.10 -47.00
CA GLY A 638 -31.01 -12.50 -47.75
C GLY A 638 -32.21 -12.04 -46.90
N ASP A 639 -32.57 -12.81 -45.87
CA ASP A 639 -33.80 -12.60 -45.07
C ASP A 639 -33.53 -12.22 -43.60
N LEU A 640 -32.31 -11.79 -43.27
CA LEU A 640 -31.85 -11.55 -41.90
C LEU A 640 -32.00 -10.09 -41.45
N GLU A 641 -32.33 -9.87 -40.17
CA GLU A 641 -32.45 -8.54 -39.55
C GLU A 641 -31.07 -7.95 -39.19
N ASP A 642 -30.97 -6.62 -39.13
CA ASP A 642 -29.74 -5.93 -38.72
C ASP A 642 -29.35 -6.28 -37.29
N GLY A 643 -28.07 -6.48 -37.06
CA GLY A 643 -27.58 -6.93 -35.77
C GLY A 643 -26.30 -7.74 -35.88
N SER A 644 -25.80 -8.15 -34.71
CA SER A 644 -24.58 -8.93 -34.60
C SER A 644 -24.90 -10.41 -34.81
N TYR A 645 -24.30 -11.02 -35.83
CA TYR A 645 -24.34 -12.46 -36.05
C TYR A 645 -22.98 -13.05 -35.66
N CYS A 646 -23.02 -14.02 -34.76
CA CYS A 646 -21.81 -14.64 -34.23
C CYS A 646 -21.68 -16.07 -34.77
N PHE A 647 -20.50 -16.36 -35.28
CA PHE A 647 -20.11 -17.65 -35.82
C PHE A 647 -19.22 -18.33 -34.79
N GLU A 648 -19.55 -19.56 -34.43
CA GLU A 648 -18.73 -20.40 -33.56
C GLU A 648 -18.26 -21.60 -34.37
N VAL A 649 -16.95 -21.81 -34.43
CA VAL A 649 -16.33 -22.98 -35.04
C VAL A 649 -15.70 -23.80 -33.94
N SER A 650 -15.89 -25.12 -33.99
CA SER A 650 -15.11 -26.05 -33.18
C SER A 650 -14.41 -27.10 -34.05
N ALA A 651 -13.13 -27.37 -33.82
CA ALA A 651 -12.41 -28.49 -34.40
C ALA A 651 -11.98 -29.46 -33.30
N VAL A 652 -12.19 -30.76 -33.53
CA VAL A 652 -11.80 -31.83 -32.62
C VAL A 652 -10.60 -32.55 -33.22
N ASP A 653 -9.52 -32.70 -32.46
CA ASP A 653 -8.35 -33.48 -32.91
C ASP A 653 -8.53 -35.00 -32.68
N GLY A 654 -7.61 -35.81 -33.20
CA GLY A 654 -7.60 -37.27 -33.01
C GLY A 654 -7.36 -37.76 -31.57
N LYS A 655 -7.13 -36.85 -30.61
CA LYS A 655 -7.05 -37.13 -29.17
C LYS A 655 -8.32 -36.72 -28.41
N GLY A 656 -9.22 -35.97 -29.04
CA GLY A 656 -10.50 -35.50 -28.47
C GLY A 656 -10.50 -34.04 -28.00
N ASN A 657 -9.40 -33.29 -28.21
CA ASN A 657 -9.27 -31.89 -27.81
C ASN A 657 -10.04 -30.99 -28.76
N VAL A 658 -10.73 -29.96 -28.21
CA VAL A 658 -11.69 -29.15 -28.97
C VAL A 658 -11.23 -27.70 -29.11
N GLY A 659 -10.66 -27.38 -30.27
CA GLY A 659 -10.27 -26.03 -30.63
C GLY A 659 -11.47 -25.22 -31.01
N ARG A 660 -11.54 -23.96 -30.59
CA ARG A 660 -12.65 -23.08 -30.91
C ARG A 660 -12.17 -21.77 -31.48
N ALA A 661 -12.91 -21.27 -32.46
CA ALA A 661 -12.82 -19.90 -32.94
C ALA A 661 -14.20 -19.31 -32.96
N GLU A 662 -14.34 -18.10 -32.44
CA GLU A 662 -15.57 -17.33 -32.59
C GLU A 662 -15.26 -16.00 -33.28
N GLY A 663 -16.22 -15.54 -34.07
CA GLY A 663 -16.14 -14.26 -34.73
C GLY A 663 -17.54 -13.73 -34.94
N CYS A 664 -17.75 -12.45 -34.68
CA CYS A 664 -19.02 -11.81 -34.97
C CYS A 664 -18.88 -10.83 -36.12
N LEU A 665 -19.91 -10.78 -36.95
CA LEU A 665 -20.08 -9.83 -38.02
C LEU A 665 -21.29 -8.97 -37.68
N LEU A 666 -21.15 -7.66 -37.84
CA LEU A 666 -22.27 -6.75 -37.69
C LEU A 666 -22.92 -6.50 -39.05
N LEU A 667 -24.18 -6.91 -39.20
CA LEU A 667 -25.00 -6.60 -40.35
C LEU A 667 -25.70 -5.26 -40.10
N ASP A 668 -25.45 -4.27 -40.95
CA ASP A 668 -26.02 -2.93 -40.82
C ASP A 668 -26.44 -2.37 -42.19
N ARG A 669 -27.75 -2.16 -42.35
CA ARG A 669 -28.43 -1.72 -43.57
C ARG A 669 -29.26 -0.44 -43.35
N HIS A 670 -29.21 0.17 -42.17
CA HIS A 670 -30.06 1.32 -41.81
C HIS A 670 -29.25 2.54 -41.30
N PRO A 671 -29.78 3.78 -41.45
CA PRO A 671 -29.14 4.98 -40.93
C PRO A 671 -29.24 5.15 -39.41
N PRO A 672 -28.34 5.95 -38.79
CA PRO A 672 -28.42 6.29 -37.37
C PRO A 672 -29.75 6.95 -37.02
N SER A 673 -30.37 6.46 -35.95
CA SER A 673 -31.69 6.85 -35.46
C SER A 673 -31.59 7.66 -34.16
N HIS A 674 -32.69 8.33 -33.78
CA HIS A 674 -32.80 9.12 -32.53
C HIS A 674 -31.62 10.07 -32.20
N PRO A 675 -31.24 11.02 -33.09
CA PRO A 675 -30.17 11.98 -32.81
C PRO A 675 -30.54 13.00 -31.70
N TRP A 676 -29.57 13.43 -30.88
CA TRP A 676 -29.69 14.45 -29.82
C TRP A 676 -28.50 15.42 -29.75
N ILE A 677 -28.75 16.62 -29.20
CA ILE A 677 -27.74 17.65 -28.90
C ILE A 677 -28.18 18.51 -27.69
N TYR A 678 -27.23 18.87 -26.81
CA TYR A 678 -27.39 19.75 -25.65
C TYR A 678 -26.29 20.82 -25.63
N ILE A 679 -26.64 22.06 -25.31
CA ILE A 679 -25.68 23.18 -25.16
C ILE A 679 -25.45 23.46 -23.66
N ASN A 680 -24.20 23.49 -23.21
CA ASN A 680 -23.79 23.65 -21.80
C ASN A 680 -24.51 22.68 -20.85
N GLY A 681 -24.75 21.45 -21.29
CA GLY A 681 -25.50 20.45 -20.51
C GLY A 681 -27.00 20.74 -20.39
N GLY A 682 -27.57 21.57 -21.27
CA GLY A 682 -29.02 21.86 -21.33
C GLY A 682 -29.45 23.16 -20.65
N GLN A 683 -28.53 24.13 -20.45
CA GLN A 683 -28.85 25.42 -19.86
C GLN A 683 -29.75 26.28 -20.77
N GLU A 684 -30.60 27.12 -20.18
CA GLU A 684 -31.52 28.01 -20.92
C GLU A 684 -30.82 29.27 -21.47
N GLU A 685 -29.78 29.79 -20.79
CA GLU A 685 -29.07 31.01 -21.17
C GLU A 685 -27.54 30.90 -21.01
N THR A 686 -26.77 31.69 -21.76
CA THR A 686 -25.30 31.80 -21.64
C THR A 686 -24.82 33.24 -21.87
N PRO A 687 -23.86 33.76 -21.06
CA PRO A 687 -23.21 35.03 -21.33
C PRO A 687 -22.04 34.93 -22.32
N SER A 688 -21.66 33.71 -22.72
CA SER A 688 -20.52 33.41 -23.57
C SER A 688 -20.97 32.91 -24.95
N LEU A 689 -20.29 33.36 -26.01
CA LEU A 689 -20.45 32.81 -27.37
C LEU A 689 -19.77 31.44 -27.50
N THR A 690 -18.74 31.18 -26.69
CA THR A 690 -18.11 29.87 -26.55
C THR A 690 -18.94 28.99 -25.62
N VAL A 691 -19.38 27.84 -26.10
CA VAL A 691 -20.23 26.88 -25.37
C VAL A 691 -19.73 25.44 -25.54
N GLN A 692 -20.15 24.54 -24.67
CA GLN A 692 -19.85 23.12 -24.77
C GLN A 692 -21.08 22.33 -25.23
N LEU A 693 -20.98 21.67 -26.37
CA LEU A 693 -22.01 20.79 -26.90
C LEU A 693 -21.84 19.37 -26.37
N THR A 694 -22.95 18.70 -26.05
CA THR A 694 -23.01 17.25 -25.82
C THR A 694 -24.00 16.65 -26.82
N LEU A 695 -23.58 15.70 -27.65
CA LEU A 695 -24.38 15.24 -28.80
C LEU A 695 -24.16 13.75 -29.11
N GLY A 696 -25.13 13.10 -29.74
CA GLY A 696 -25.08 11.68 -30.12
C GLY A 696 -26.31 11.21 -30.90
N ALA A 697 -26.33 9.94 -31.30
CA ALA A 697 -27.45 9.24 -31.94
C ALA A 697 -27.35 7.73 -31.63
N GLU A 698 -28.39 6.97 -31.93
CA GLU A 698 -28.47 5.52 -31.75
C GLU A 698 -28.25 4.81 -33.08
N ASP A 699 -27.29 3.89 -33.13
CA ASP A 699 -26.99 3.13 -34.32
C ASP A 699 -26.32 1.79 -33.97
N ALA A 700 -26.67 0.71 -34.68
CA ALA A 700 -26.09 -0.61 -34.45
C ALA A 700 -24.60 -0.64 -34.84
N GLY A 701 -24.23 0.02 -35.95
CA GLY A 701 -22.88 0.21 -36.49
C GLY A 701 -22.02 1.23 -35.74
N GLY A 702 -22.66 2.07 -34.93
CA GLY A 702 -22.03 3.15 -34.19
C GLY A 702 -21.63 4.34 -35.07
N ILE A 703 -21.56 5.51 -34.46
CA ILE A 703 -21.34 6.78 -35.17
C ILE A 703 -19.86 6.98 -35.47
N ALA A 704 -19.53 7.28 -36.73
CA ALA A 704 -18.16 7.59 -37.16
C ALA A 704 -17.88 9.10 -37.17
N GLU A 705 -18.82 9.87 -37.69
CA GLU A 705 -18.66 11.29 -37.96
C GLU A 705 -19.89 12.08 -37.56
N MET A 706 -19.69 13.35 -37.26
CA MET A 706 -20.72 14.32 -36.98
C MET A 706 -20.51 15.56 -37.83
N MET A 707 -21.59 16.24 -38.13
CA MET A 707 -21.57 17.54 -38.79
C MET A 707 -22.28 18.53 -37.89
N LEU A 708 -21.65 19.67 -37.62
CA LEU A 708 -22.19 20.74 -36.78
C LEU A 708 -22.24 22.05 -37.56
N ARG A 709 -23.32 22.83 -37.34
CA ARG A 709 -23.44 24.19 -37.90
C ARG A 709 -24.31 25.09 -37.03
N ASN A 710 -24.09 26.41 -37.13
CA ASN A 710 -24.97 27.39 -36.50
C ASN A 710 -26.20 27.68 -37.38
N GLU A 711 -27.17 28.41 -36.81
CA GLU A 711 -28.31 28.91 -37.55
C GLU A 711 -27.91 29.83 -38.71
N GLY A 712 -28.48 29.61 -39.90
CA GLY A 712 -28.24 30.43 -41.09
C GLY A 712 -27.08 29.97 -41.99
N ASP A 713 -26.23 29.05 -41.52
CA ASP A 713 -25.16 28.45 -42.32
C ASP A 713 -25.71 27.41 -43.30
N THR A 714 -25.20 27.41 -44.55
CA THR A 714 -25.76 26.61 -45.65
C THR A 714 -25.42 25.12 -45.60
N LEU A 715 -24.35 24.68 -44.93
CA LEU A 715 -24.04 23.30 -44.48
C LEU A 715 -22.74 23.29 -43.64
N GLY A 716 -22.66 22.44 -42.62
CA GLY A 716 -21.42 22.23 -41.84
C GLY A 716 -20.45 21.27 -42.57
N GLU A 717 -19.24 21.10 -42.04
CA GLU A 717 -18.28 20.09 -42.51
C GLU A 717 -18.41 18.79 -41.68
N TRP A 718 -18.16 17.64 -42.31
CA TRP A 718 -18.09 16.36 -41.59
C TRP A 718 -16.78 16.31 -40.78
N GLU A 719 -16.87 16.08 -39.48
CA GLU A 719 -15.73 15.86 -38.59
C GLU A 719 -15.88 14.54 -37.82
N PRO A 720 -14.78 13.93 -37.33
CA PRO A 720 -14.85 12.72 -36.51
C PRO A 720 -15.76 12.90 -35.30
N TYR A 721 -16.62 11.92 -35.04
CA TYR A 721 -17.61 12.01 -33.97
C TYR A 721 -16.93 12.18 -32.61
N ARG A 722 -17.37 13.20 -31.87
CA ARG A 722 -17.01 13.43 -30.48
C ARG A 722 -18.28 13.69 -29.68
N PRO A 723 -18.53 12.95 -28.58
CA PRO A 723 -19.74 13.14 -27.79
C PRO A 723 -19.78 14.50 -27.10
N VAL A 724 -18.63 15.19 -26.99
CA VAL A 724 -18.48 16.50 -26.37
C VAL A 724 -17.60 17.40 -27.25
N ARG A 725 -18.07 18.63 -27.53
CA ARG A 725 -17.37 19.58 -28.41
C ARG A 725 -17.49 21.01 -27.90
N VAL A 726 -16.37 21.72 -27.74
CA VAL A 726 -16.39 23.18 -27.55
C VAL A 726 -16.70 23.84 -28.91
N TRP A 727 -17.69 24.74 -28.93
CA TRP A 727 -18.27 25.34 -30.12
C TRP A 727 -18.50 26.85 -29.93
N GLU A 728 -18.40 27.61 -31.02
CA GLU A 728 -18.67 29.05 -31.06
C GLU A 728 -20.04 29.31 -31.69
N LEU A 729 -20.95 29.92 -30.92
CA LEU A 729 -22.27 30.34 -31.41
C LEU A 729 -22.14 31.52 -32.37
N SER A 730 -23.16 31.72 -33.22
CA SER A 730 -23.21 32.86 -34.14
C SER A 730 -23.00 34.20 -33.41
N PRO A 731 -22.06 35.06 -33.84
CA PRO A 731 -21.83 36.34 -33.20
C PRO A 731 -23.00 37.29 -33.44
N GLY A 732 -23.35 38.12 -32.45
CA GLY A 732 -24.43 39.09 -32.58
C GLY A 732 -24.94 39.63 -31.25
N PRO A 733 -25.94 40.52 -31.26
CA PRO A 733 -26.57 41.04 -30.04
C PRO A 733 -27.29 39.93 -29.25
N ALA A 734 -27.69 40.23 -28.01
CA ALA A 734 -28.44 39.29 -27.17
C ALA A 734 -29.63 38.68 -27.92
N GLY A 735 -29.77 37.35 -27.87
CA GLY A 735 -30.81 36.65 -28.62
C GLY A 735 -30.59 35.14 -28.70
N LEU A 736 -31.57 34.43 -29.24
CA LEU A 736 -31.52 32.97 -29.39
C LEU A 736 -30.42 32.58 -30.37
N ARG A 737 -29.70 31.50 -30.06
CA ARG A 737 -28.70 30.84 -30.92
C ARG A 737 -29.04 29.38 -31.07
N GLN A 738 -28.80 28.78 -32.22
CA GLN A 738 -29.11 27.38 -32.48
C GLN A 738 -27.95 26.63 -33.11
N VAL A 739 -27.75 25.38 -32.69
CA VAL A 739 -26.77 24.49 -33.29
C VAL A 739 -27.49 23.28 -33.86
N ILE A 740 -27.22 22.96 -35.12
CA ILE A 740 -27.80 21.83 -35.85
C ILE A 740 -26.72 20.76 -36.02
N ALA A 741 -27.07 19.50 -35.78
CA ALA A 741 -26.20 18.34 -35.92
C ALA A 741 -26.77 17.26 -36.84
N ARG A 742 -25.89 16.56 -37.56
CA ARG A 742 -26.16 15.26 -38.22
C ARG A 742 -25.06 14.28 -37.87
N PHE A 743 -25.39 13.00 -37.92
CA PHE A 743 -24.46 11.92 -37.63
C PHE A 743 -24.36 11.00 -38.83
N ARG A 744 -23.16 10.54 -39.08
CA ARG A 744 -22.86 9.53 -40.08
C ARG A 744 -22.19 8.36 -39.38
N ASP A 745 -22.75 7.18 -39.54
CA ASP A 745 -22.13 5.96 -39.02
C ASP A 745 -20.90 5.58 -39.84
N ARG A 746 -20.27 4.48 -39.40
CA ARG A 746 -19.21 3.84 -40.20
C ARG A 746 -19.76 3.30 -41.51
N ALA A 747 -21.07 3.00 -41.57
CA ALA A 747 -21.82 2.53 -42.72
C ALA A 747 -21.98 3.57 -43.86
N GLY A 748 -21.64 4.83 -43.58
CA GLY A 748 -21.84 5.95 -44.49
C GLY A 748 -23.30 6.41 -44.58
N TRP A 749 -24.21 5.80 -43.82
CA TRP A 749 -25.58 6.27 -43.72
C TRP A 749 -25.65 7.50 -42.83
N VAL A 750 -26.57 8.40 -43.16
CA VAL A 750 -26.67 9.71 -42.52
C VAL A 750 -27.99 9.86 -41.81
N SER A 751 -27.94 10.25 -40.54
CA SER A 751 -29.11 10.54 -39.71
C SER A 751 -29.94 11.70 -40.26
N GLU A 752 -31.18 11.79 -39.76
CA GLU A 752 -31.96 13.03 -39.79
C GLU A 752 -31.24 14.16 -39.04
N GLU A 753 -31.61 15.42 -39.31
CA GLU A 753 -31.07 16.59 -38.59
C GLU A 753 -31.67 16.71 -37.18
N VAL A 754 -30.83 17.07 -36.20
CA VAL A 754 -31.25 17.45 -34.84
C VAL A 754 -30.77 18.85 -34.50
N MET A 755 -31.50 19.60 -33.66
CA MET A 755 -31.12 20.96 -33.27
C MET A 755 -31.26 21.22 -31.76
N ALA A 756 -30.38 22.05 -31.21
CA ALA A 756 -30.49 22.63 -29.87
C ALA A 756 -30.45 24.16 -29.94
N SER A 757 -31.07 24.83 -28.96
CA SER A 757 -31.11 26.30 -28.86
C SER A 757 -30.69 26.79 -27.48
N ILE A 758 -30.07 27.97 -27.39
CA ILE A 758 -29.73 28.65 -26.13
C ILE A 758 -29.88 30.17 -26.27
N LEU A 759 -30.26 30.88 -25.21
CA LEU A 759 -30.33 32.34 -25.21
C LEU A 759 -28.97 32.97 -24.86
N PHE A 760 -28.37 33.72 -25.80
CA PHE A 760 -27.11 34.45 -25.56
C PHE A 760 -27.38 35.84 -24.96
N ASN A 761 -26.74 36.18 -23.83
CA ASN A 761 -26.90 37.46 -23.13
C ASN A 761 -25.56 37.99 -22.54
N PRO A 762 -24.81 38.83 -23.27
CA PRO A 762 -23.43 39.18 -22.91
C PRO A 762 -23.24 40.09 -21.68
N GLY A 763 -24.30 40.66 -21.09
CA GLY A 763 -24.19 41.58 -19.94
C GLY A 763 -23.52 42.93 -20.27
N VAL A 764 -24.04 44.04 -19.72
CA VAL A 764 -23.50 45.39 -20.00
C VAL A 764 -22.35 45.71 -19.04
N ALA A 765 -21.14 45.90 -19.56
CA ALA A 765 -20.02 46.51 -18.84
C ALA A 765 -19.75 47.94 -19.37
N GLY A 766 -19.92 48.94 -18.52
CA GLY A 766 -19.35 50.29 -18.66
C GLY A 766 -18.87 50.71 -17.27
N SER A 767 -17.74 51.37 -17.07
CA SER A 767 -16.88 52.14 -17.97
C SER A 767 -15.55 52.36 -17.25
N GLU A 768 -14.42 52.13 -17.93
CA GLU A 768 -13.21 52.98 -17.84
C GLU A 768 -12.27 52.63 -19.01
N GLU A 769 -11.89 53.66 -19.76
CA GLU A 769 -11.00 53.69 -20.93
C GLU A 769 -9.86 54.70 -20.59
N PRO A 770 -8.75 54.80 -21.36
CA PRO A 770 -7.80 53.78 -21.82
C PRO A 770 -6.33 54.19 -21.54
N GLY A 771 -5.37 53.26 -21.66
CA GLY A 771 -3.94 53.61 -21.67
C GLY A 771 -3.04 52.47 -22.17
N GLN A 772 -2.42 52.68 -23.31
CA GLN A 772 -1.58 51.75 -24.08
C GLN A 772 -0.30 51.32 -23.36
N LYS A 773 0.14 50.09 -23.61
CA LYS A 773 1.50 49.60 -23.31
C LYS A 773 2.46 50.09 -24.39
N GLU A 774 3.56 50.74 -24.00
CA GLU A 774 4.84 50.62 -24.71
C GLU A 774 5.99 50.47 -23.70
N GLU A 775 6.73 49.39 -23.95
CA GLU A 775 8.15 49.07 -23.73
C GLU A 775 9.07 49.94 -22.86
N MET A 776 9.97 49.23 -22.14
CA MET A 776 11.38 49.55 -21.89
C MET A 776 11.82 49.88 -20.44
N ASP A 777 12.86 49.14 -20.04
CA ASP A 777 13.89 49.38 -19.01
C ASP A 777 13.59 49.38 -17.49
N ARG A 778 14.41 48.59 -16.77
CA ARG A 778 14.78 48.75 -15.35
C ARG A 778 15.61 50.04 -15.20
N PRO A 779 15.81 50.67 -14.00
CA PRO A 779 15.92 50.07 -12.67
C PRO A 779 15.43 50.97 -11.48
N GLU A 780 15.83 50.59 -10.26
CA GLU A 780 15.98 51.39 -9.03
C GLU A 780 14.77 51.68 -8.13
N GLU A 781 14.73 50.91 -7.03
CA GLU A 781 15.01 51.32 -5.63
C GLU A 781 14.36 52.60 -5.03
N VAL A 782 14.10 52.48 -3.72
CA VAL A 782 13.82 53.52 -2.70
C VAL A 782 12.35 53.76 -2.33
N ASP A 783 11.94 53.05 -1.26
CA ASP A 783 11.59 53.58 0.07
C ASP A 783 10.66 54.82 0.16
N LEU A 784 9.51 54.65 0.83
CA LEU A 784 9.25 55.26 2.15
C LEU A 784 7.76 55.30 2.50
N SER A 785 7.52 54.84 3.73
CA SER A 785 6.71 55.49 4.78
C SER A 785 5.17 55.49 4.73
N GLU A 786 4.66 54.94 5.85
CA GLU A 786 3.71 55.59 6.78
C GLU A 786 2.21 55.52 6.47
N ASP A 787 1.55 54.63 7.23
CA ASP A 787 0.88 54.97 8.50
C ASP A 787 -0.60 54.62 8.68
N HIS A 788 -0.80 53.96 9.82
CA HIS A 788 -1.88 54.16 10.80
C HIS A 788 -3.27 53.53 10.62
N GLU A 789 -3.44 52.48 11.44
CA GLU A 789 -4.35 52.41 12.60
C GLU A 789 -5.86 52.14 12.45
N LYS A 790 -6.21 50.99 13.07
CA LYS A 790 -7.25 50.75 14.11
C LYS A 790 -8.74 50.88 13.77
N GLY A 791 -9.48 49.85 14.20
CA GLY A 791 -10.74 50.08 14.94
C GLY A 791 -11.81 48.98 14.95
N LYS A 792 -11.69 48.07 15.93
CA LYS A 792 -12.71 47.35 16.74
C LYS A 792 -14.22 47.45 16.40
N GLY A 793 -14.93 46.33 16.65
CA GLY A 793 -16.35 46.29 17.07
C GLY A 793 -16.86 44.88 17.38
N SER A 794 -17.46 44.67 18.56
CA SER A 794 -17.78 43.39 19.21
C SER A 794 -19.29 43.11 19.37
N LEU A 795 -19.67 41.81 19.32
CA LEU A 795 -20.68 41.05 20.13
C LEU A 795 -22.20 41.42 20.08
N PRO A 796 -23.18 40.64 20.66
CA PRO A 796 -23.14 39.33 21.39
C PRO A 796 -24.30 38.29 21.12
N GLY A 797 -24.03 37.00 21.45
CA GLY A 797 -24.73 36.09 22.41
C GLY A 797 -26.20 35.61 22.30
N ARG A 798 -26.45 34.28 22.49
CA ARG A 798 -27.31 33.69 23.56
C ARG A 798 -27.43 32.14 23.58
N ASP A 799 -27.53 31.62 24.81
CA ASP A 799 -27.70 30.22 25.30
C ASP A 799 -29.02 29.50 24.97
N ALA A 800 -29.03 28.15 25.07
CA ALA A 800 -29.79 27.37 26.08
C ALA A 800 -29.80 25.82 25.84
N SER A 801 -29.56 25.03 26.89
CA SER A 801 -29.96 23.60 27.03
C SER A 801 -31.30 23.50 27.81
N PRO A 802 -31.96 22.32 27.95
CA PRO A 802 -31.62 21.36 29.03
C PRO A 802 -31.95 19.85 28.81
N ARG A 803 -31.65 19.06 29.87
CA ARG A 803 -31.64 17.60 30.15
C ARG A 803 -33.00 16.87 30.31
N ASP A 804 -32.97 15.52 30.28
CA ASP A 804 -33.53 14.55 31.28
C ASP A 804 -33.01 13.10 30.96
N THR A 805 -32.28 12.35 31.82
CA THR A 805 -32.64 11.47 33.00
C THR A 805 -33.46 10.21 32.64
N LEU A 806 -33.28 8.94 33.09
CA LEU A 806 -32.53 8.17 34.10
C LEU A 806 -32.68 6.65 33.79
N GLU A 807 -31.70 5.78 34.11
CA GLU A 807 -31.80 4.69 35.11
C GLU A 807 -30.54 3.78 35.16
N GLU A 808 -30.07 3.53 36.38
CA GLU A 808 -28.97 2.64 36.80
C GLU A 808 -29.51 1.24 37.15
N GLY A 809 -28.64 0.21 37.11
CA GLY A 809 -28.93 -1.11 37.66
C GLY A 809 -27.76 -2.11 37.58
N ASP A 810 -26.94 -2.08 38.63
CA ASP A 810 -26.22 -3.19 39.29
C ASP A 810 -24.91 -3.79 38.75
N VAL A 811 -23.96 -3.82 39.70
CA VAL A 811 -22.59 -4.34 39.70
C VAL A 811 -22.61 -5.74 40.33
N GLU A 812 -21.85 -6.69 39.77
CA GLU A 812 -21.19 -7.71 40.57
C GLU A 812 -19.79 -8.01 40.01
N ASP A 813 -18.81 -7.89 40.91
CA ASP A 813 -17.41 -8.23 40.75
C ASP A 813 -17.20 -9.72 40.47
N ARG A 814 -16.18 -10.06 39.65
CA ARG A 814 -15.25 -11.16 39.97
C ARG A 814 -13.94 -11.08 39.19
N GLU A 815 -12.89 -11.23 39.99
CA GLU A 815 -11.45 -11.24 39.75
C GLU A 815 -10.96 -12.17 38.63
N GLY A 816 -10.00 -11.66 37.84
CA GLY A 816 -8.68 -12.25 37.59
C GLY A 816 -8.56 -13.62 36.91
N GLU A 817 -8.06 -13.63 35.68
CA GLU A 817 -6.91 -14.48 35.32
C GLU A 817 -6.16 -13.92 34.10
N VAL A 818 -4.87 -13.65 34.30
CA VAL A 818 -3.88 -13.34 33.27
C VAL A 818 -3.21 -14.66 32.89
N VAL A 819 -3.37 -15.10 31.65
CA VAL A 819 -2.47 -16.09 31.03
C VAL A 819 -2.20 -15.63 29.60
N GLY A 820 -0.95 -15.23 29.37
CA GLY A 820 -0.38 -15.13 28.03
C GLY A 820 0.01 -16.52 27.57
N GLU A 821 -0.63 -16.98 26.49
CA GLU A 821 -0.17 -18.08 25.66
C GLU A 821 -0.29 -17.65 24.20
N GLY A 822 0.66 -18.12 23.39
CA GLY A 822 0.84 -17.74 22.00
C GLY A 822 -0.45 -17.88 21.19
N ARG A 823 -0.77 -16.85 20.40
CA ARG A 823 -1.84 -16.97 19.40
C ARG A 823 -1.30 -17.72 18.20
N ASP A 824 -1.41 -19.05 18.28
CA ASP A 824 -1.63 -19.90 17.11
C ASP A 824 -2.81 -19.35 16.31
N ALA A 825 -2.84 -19.62 14.99
CA ALA A 825 -3.79 -19.14 13.99
C ALA A 825 -5.20 -18.78 14.52
N MET A 826 -5.34 -17.54 14.97
CA MET A 826 -6.52 -16.68 15.09
C MET A 826 -7.87 -17.32 15.46
N ASP A 827 -8.19 -17.27 16.75
CA ASP A 827 -9.58 -17.08 17.22
C ASP A 827 -9.98 -15.61 16.96
N LEU A 828 -10.10 -15.23 15.69
CA LEU A 828 -10.69 -13.95 15.27
C LEU A 828 -12.20 -14.07 15.44
N ASP A 829 -12.71 -13.78 16.63
CA ASP A 829 -14.15 -13.61 16.84
C ASP A 829 -14.47 -12.12 17.06
N PHE A 830 -15.35 -11.58 16.23
CA PHE A 830 -15.82 -10.21 16.38
C PHE A 830 -17.21 -10.23 16.99
N SER A 831 -17.36 -9.57 18.13
CA SER A 831 -18.63 -9.49 18.85
C SER A 831 -19.77 -8.87 18.03
N ASP A 832 -19.45 -8.10 16.98
CA ASP A 832 -20.40 -7.49 16.05
C ASP A 832 -20.45 -8.16 14.66
N VAL A 833 -19.80 -9.32 14.48
CA VAL A 833 -19.89 -10.17 13.27
C VAL A 833 -20.21 -11.61 13.70
N PRO A 834 -21.48 -11.89 14.10
CA PRO A 834 -21.89 -13.21 14.57
C PRO A 834 -21.74 -14.28 13.48
N GLU A 835 -21.75 -15.56 13.86
CA GLU A 835 -21.53 -16.72 12.95
C GLU A 835 -22.39 -16.68 11.66
N GLY A 836 -23.65 -16.22 11.76
CA GLY A 836 -24.57 -16.09 10.64
C GLY A 836 -24.43 -14.80 9.80
N HIS A 837 -23.47 -13.92 10.08
CA HIS A 837 -23.29 -12.69 9.33
C HIS A 837 -22.82 -12.97 7.90
N TRP A 838 -23.51 -12.42 6.90
CA TRP A 838 -23.31 -12.75 5.48
C TRP A 838 -21.88 -12.50 4.96
N ALA A 839 -21.19 -11.48 5.49
CA ALA A 839 -19.81 -11.15 5.13
C ALA A 839 -18.76 -11.77 6.07
N ARG A 840 -19.14 -12.66 7.01
CA ARG A 840 -18.23 -13.14 8.05
C ARG A 840 -16.97 -13.76 7.48
N LEU A 841 -17.10 -14.65 6.50
CA LEU A 841 -15.96 -15.33 5.89
C LEU A 841 -15.03 -14.35 5.17
N ASP A 842 -15.59 -13.37 4.45
CA ASP A 842 -14.81 -12.34 3.75
C ASP A 842 -14.05 -11.46 4.75
N ILE A 843 -14.73 -11.04 5.82
CA ILE A 843 -14.14 -10.23 6.90
C ILE A 843 -13.00 -10.97 7.59
N LEU A 844 -13.22 -12.23 7.98
CA LEU A 844 -12.20 -13.04 8.64
C LEU A 844 -11.00 -13.25 7.72
N ALA A 845 -11.25 -13.59 6.46
CA ALA A 845 -10.18 -13.79 5.49
C ALA A 845 -9.32 -12.53 5.31
N LEU A 846 -9.93 -11.37 5.11
CA LEU A 846 -9.16 -10.15 4.85
C LEU A 846 -8.52 -9.58 6.13
N THR A 847 -9.16 -9.76 7.29
CA THR A 847 -8.61 -9.32 8.57
C THR A 847 -7.45 -10.21 9.04
N SER A 848 -7.54 -11.53 8.81
CA SER A 848 -6.42 -12.44 9.11
C SER A 848 -5.17 -12.13 8.30
N ARG A 849 -5.35 -11.49 7.14
CA ARG A 849 -4.28 -11.01 6.25
C ARG A 849 -3.82 -9.58 6.56
N GLY A 850 -4.32 -8.97 7.65
CA GLY A 850 -3.95 -7.62 8.06
C GLY A 850 -4.44 -6.50 7.12
N LEU A 851 -5.38 -6.78 6.21
CA LEU A 851 -5.90 -5.78 5.28
C LEU A 851 -6.87 -4.82 5.98
N PHE A 852 -7.67 -5.30 6.93
CA PHE A 852 -8.51 -4.46 7.80
C PHE A 852 -7.89 -4.38 9.20
N GLN A 853 -7.34 -3.21 9.57
CA GLN A 853 -6.58 -3.03 10.82
C GLN A 853 -7.34 -2.25 11.90
N GLU A 854 -8.38 -1.48 11.54
CA GLU A 854 -9.20 -0.75 12.51
C GLU A 854 -10.21 -1.71 13.17
N VAL A 855 -9.73 -2.52 14.12
CA VAL A 855 -10.56 -3.38 14.99
C VAL A 855 -10.39 -2.87 16.42
N GLU A 856 -11.43 -2.28 17.01
CA GLU A 856 -11.38 -1.80 18.38
C GLU A 856 -12.06 -2.81 19.30
N ARG A 857 -11.37 -3.26 20.37
CA ARG A 857 -11.97 -4.08 21.44
C ARG A 857 -12.75 -5.31 20.94
N GLY A 858 -12.26 -5.98 19.89
CA GLY A 858 -12.92 -7.16 19.30
C GLY A 858 -14.17 -6.83 18.47
N ARG A 859 -14.25 -5.63 17.89
CA ARG A 859 -15.33 -5.20 16.98
C ARG A 859 -14.80 -4.78 15.61
N PHE A 860 -15.46 -5.23 14.55
CA PHE A 860 -15.10 -4.93 13.15
C PHE A 860 -15.82 -3.70 12.58
N PHE A 861 -16.99 -3.35 13.15
CA PHE A 861 -17.91 -2.31 12.67
C PHE A 861 -18.37 -2.53 11.21
N PRO A 862 -19.07 -3.64 10.90
CA PRO A 862 -19.41 -4.03 9.53
C PRO A 862 -20.25 -2.98 8.78
N GLU A 863 -21.09 -2.23 9.49
CA GLU A 863 -22.00 -1.21 8.92
C GLU A 863 -21.39 0.20 8.83
N LYS A 864 -20.18 0.42 9.37
CA LYS A 864 -19.50 1.73 9.27
C LYS A 864 -19.21 2.02 7.78
N PRO A 865 -19.55 3.21 7.27
CA PRO A 865 -19.15 3.62 5.92
C PRO A 865 -17.63 3.63 5.78
N LEU A 866 -17.12 3.06 4.68
CA LEU A 866 -15.71 3.05 4.37
C LEU A 866 -15.28 4.43 3.84
N ALA A 867 -14.29 5.03 4.48
CA ALA A 867 -13.71 6.28 4.03
C ALA A 867 -12.83 6.09 2.78
N ARG A 868 -12.73 7.12 1.96
CA ARG A 868 -11.92 7.10 0.72
C ARG A 868 -10.43 6.85 1.00
N GLY A 869 -9.91 7.38 2.11
CA GLY A 869 -8.55 7.11 2.59
C GLY A 869 -8.36 5.65 3.05
N GLU A 870 -9.37 5.03 3.65
CA GLU A 870 -9.35 3.60 3.99
C GLU A 870 -9.32 2.73 2.74
N LEU A 871 -10.11 3.06 1.70
CA LEU A 871 -10.04 2.37 0.40
C LEU A 871 -8.66 2.51 -0.25
N ALA A 872 -8.06 3.71 -0.21
CA ALA A 872 -6.70 3.93 -0.70
C ALA A 872 -5.68 3.06 0.04
N ALA A 873 -5.77 3.00 1.38
CA ALA A 873 -4.91 2.16 2.20
C ALA A 873 -5.12 0.66 1.93
N LEU A 874 -6.35 0.22 1.71
CA LEU A 874 -6.65 -1.17 1.34
C LEU A 874 -6.00 -1.53 0.00
N LEU A 875 -6.18 -0.70 -1.04
CA LEU A 875 -5.58 -0.93 -2.35
C LEU A 875 -4.05 -0.89 -2.29
N ASP A 876 -3.50 0.06 -1.55
CA ASP A 876 -2.05 0.16 -1.37
C ASP A 876 -1.46 -1.07 -0.66
N ARG A 877 -2.14 -1.60 0.37
CA ARG A 877 -1.73 -2.86 1.04
C ARG A 877 -1.86 -4.07 0.13
N VAL A 878 -2.98 -4.15 -0.61
CA VAL A 878 -3.25 -5.28 -1.50
C VAL A 878 -2.27 -5.33 -2.65
N LEU A 879 -1.95 -4.18 -3.26
CA LEU A 879 -1.17 -4.09 -4.49
C LEU A 879 0.30 -3.75 -4.26
N MET A 880 0.68 -3.47 -3.00
CA MET A 880 2.02 -3.02 -2.60
C MET A 880 2.59 -1.96 -3.55
N LEU A 881 1.81 -0.91 -3.80
CA LEU A 881 2.10 0.05 -4.85
C LEU A 881 3.48 0.70 -4.68
N PRO A 882 4.19 1.00 -5.78
CA PRO A 882 5.46 1.70 -5.69
C PRO A 882 5.28 3.09 -5.09
N PRO A 883 6.35 3.71 -4.54
CA PRO A 883 6.31 5.10 -4.09
C PRO A 883 5.73 6.01 -5.18
N GLY A 884 4.67 6.74 -4.85
CA GLY A 884 4.11 7.77 -5.71
C GLY A 884 4.80 9.12 -5.44
N PRO A 885 4.74 10.07 -6.39
CA PRO A 885 5.08 11.44 -6.06
C PRO A 885 4.21 11.87 -4.88
N GLN A 886 4.81 12.54 -3.89
CA GLN A 886 4.02 13.24 -2.88
C GLN A 886 3.16 14.25 -3.62
N GLY A 887 1.85 13.97 -3.68
CA GLY A 887 0.90 14.95 -4.17
C GLY A 887 0.78 16.03 -3.09
N ASP A 888 0.94 17.30 -3.47
CA ASP A 888 0.59 18.44 -2.64
C ASP A 888 -0.94 18.52 -2.49
N TRP A 889 -1.51 17.53 -1.80
CA TRP A 889 -2.95 17.49 -1.52
C TRP A 889 -3.26 18.49 -0.41
N ARG A 890 -4.15 19.43 -0.68
CA ARG A 890 -4.52 20.48 0.28
C ARG A 890 -5.09 19.93 1.59
N ASP A 891 -5.69 18.75 1.56
CA ASP A 891 -6.42 18.13 2.67
C ASP A 891 -5.81 16.80 3.14
N VAL A 892 -4.59 16.47 2.71
CA VAL A 892 -3.82 15.32 3.21
C VAL A 892 -2.47 15.83 3.71
N PRO A 893 -2.40 16.32 4.97
CA PRO A 893 -1.13 16.80 5.52
C PRO A 893 -0.12 15.65 5.70
N PRO A 894 1.20 15.93 5.77
CA PRO A 894 2.25 14.92 5.95
C PRO A 894 2.06 13.97 7.15
N ASP A 895 1.35 14.42 8.19
CA ASP A 895 1.06 13.64 9.39
C ASP A 895 -0.26 12.84 9.32
N SER A 896 -0.96 12.88 8.18
CA SER A 896 -2.14 12.06 7.94
C SER A 896 -1.78 10.56 7.91
N PRO A 897 -2.59 9.68 8.54
CA PRO A 897 -2.38 8.23 8.46
C PRO A 897 -2.53 7.69 7.04
N TYR A 898 -3.21 8.42 6.15
CA TYR A 898 -3.45 8.03 4.77
C TYR A 898 -2.46 8.63 3.77
N GLU A 899 -1.56 9.54 4.17
CA GLU A 899 -0.68 10.28 3.25
C GLU A 899 0.06 9.36 2.26
N GLY A 900 0.79 8.38 2.79
CA GLY A 900 1.56 7.46 1.95
C GLY A 900 0.67 6.64 1.02
N ALA A 901 -0.44 6.11 1.52
CA ALA A 901 -1.37 5.33 0.69
C ALA A 901 -1.98 6.18 -0.43
N VAL A 902 -2.40 7.40 -0.11
CA VAL A 902 -2.97 8.38 -1.06
C VAL A 902 -1.97 8.74 -2.14
N ALA A 903 -0.73 9.07 -1.78
CA ALA A 903 0.32 9.38 -2.74
C ALA A 903 0.55 8.23 -3.73
N ARG A 904 0.53 6.98 -3.25
CA ARG A 904 0.78 5.78 -4.06
C ARG A 904 -0.38 5.42 -4.99
N VAL A 905 -1.62 5.42 -4.49
CA VAL A 905 -2.79 5.15 -5.35
C VAL A 905 -2.99 6.24 -6.40
N ALA A 906 -2.65 7.49 -6.07
CA ALA A 906 -2.71 8.61 -6.99
C ALA A 906 -1.57 8.58 -8.02
N GLY A 907 -0.33 8.33 -7.60
CA GLY A 907 0.80 8.13 -8.51
C GLY A 907 0.57 6.95 -9.46
N SER A 908 -0.17 5.94 -9.01
CA SER A 908 -0.60 4.81 -9.82
C SER A 908 -1.83 5.10 -10.68
N GLY A 909 -2.45 6.28 -10.59
CA GLY A 909 -3.68 6.61 -11.34
C GLY A 909 -4.89 5.74 -10.98
N LEU A 910 -4.83 4.98 -9.87
CA LEU A 910 -5.92 4.11 -9.43
C LEU A 910 -7.04 4.91 -8.77
N MET A 911 -6.67 5.94 -8.01
CA MET A 911 -7.59 6.91 -7.45
C MET A 911 -7.08 8.31 -7.76
N VAL A 912 -7.94 9.16 -8.31
CA VAL A 912 -7.63 10.57 -8.58
C VAL A 912 -8.30 11.48 -7.55
N GLY A 913 -7.73 12.65 -7.29
CA GLY A 913 -8.36 13.68 -6.47
C GLY A 913 -9.46 14.42 -7.24
N TYR A 914 -10.05 15.42 -6.58
CA TYR A 914 -11.09 16.28 -7.14
C TYR A 914 -10.49 17.53 -7.79
N GLU A 915 -11.28 18.20 -8.65
CA GLU A 915 -10.86 19.40 -9.40
C GLU A 915 -10.44 20.58 -8.50
N ASP A 916 -10.87 20.57 -7.23
CA ASP A 916 -10.50 21.57 -6.22
C ASP A 916 -9.13 21.31 -5.54
N GLY A 917 -8.40 20.28 -5.97
CA GLY A 917 -7.09 19.89 -5.42
C GLY A 917 -7.16 19.07 -4.13
N SER A 918 -8.35 18.58 -3.73
CA SER A 918 -8.54 17.72 -2.56
C SER A 918 -8.54 16.23 -2.91
N PHE A 919 -8.14 15.37 -1.97
CA PHE A 919 -8.33 13.91 -2.06
C PHE A 919 -9.59 13.45 -1.30
N ARG A 920 -9.96 14.17 -0.24
CA ARG A 920 -11.06 13.91 0.70
C ARG A 920 -10.93 12.57 1.43
N PRO A 921 -9.81 12.30 2.14
CA PRO A 921 -9.54 10.98 2.73
C PRO A 921 -10.58 10.55 3.78
N GLY A 922 -11.19 11.49 4.50
CA GLY A 922 -12.23 11.21 5.51
C GLY A 922 -13.66 11.08 4.95
N SER A 923 -13.88 11.34 3.66
CA SER A 923 -15.23 11.25 3.07
C SER A 923 -15.60 9.79 2.79
N PRO A 924 -16.85 9.37 3.05
CA PRO A 924 -17.32 8.04 2.66
C PRO A 924 -17.22 7.82 1.16
N VAL A 925 -16.81 6.62 0.74
CA VAL A 925 -16.79 6.25 -0.68
C VAL A 925 -18.15 5.66 -1.08
N SER A 926 -18.69 6.08 -2.21
CA SER A 926 -19.93 5.48 -2.74
C SER A 926 -19.67 4.12 -3.39
N ARG A 927 -20.71 3.28 -3.49
CA ARG A 927 -20.61 1.96 -4.13
C ARG A 927 -20.14 2.05 -5.58
N GLN A 928 -20.66 3.00 -6.36
CA GLN A 928 -20.24 3.20 -7.76
C GLN A 928 -18.78 3.65 -7.87
N GLU A 929 -18.27 4.47 -6.95
CA GLU A 929 -16.86 4.90 -6.93
C GLU A 929 -15.93 3.73 -6.59
N ALA A 930 -16.28 2.94 -5.59
CA ALA A 930 -15.47 1.78 -5.22
C ALA A 930 -15.36 0.76 -6.36
N VAL A 931 -16.48 0.49 -7.04
CA VAL A 931 -16.49 -0.40 -8.22
C VAL A 931 -15.63 0.19 -9.33
N ALA A 932 -15.78 1.47 -9.68
CA ALA A 932 -14.95 2.08 -10.71
C ALA A 932 -13.45 2.01 -10.40
N VAL A 933 -13.07 2.19 -9.13
CA VAL A 933 -11.67 2.04 -8.70
C VAL A 933 -11.21 0.58 -8.85
N LEU A 934 -11.98 -0.41 -8.39
CA LEU A 934 -11.60 -1.84 -8.52
C LEU A 934 -11.51 -2.28 -9.98
N VAL A 935 -12.42 -1.84 -10.84
CA VAL A 935 -12.38 -2.14 -12.29
C VAL A 935 -11.18 -1.47 -12.96
N ARG A 936 -10.88 -0.22 -12.59
CA ARG A 936 -9.66 0.45 -13.06
C ARG A 936 -8.41 -0.32 -12.62
N THR A 937 -8.38 -0.79 -11.38
CA THR A 937 -7.32 -1.66 -10.88
C THR A 937 -7.22 -2.92 -11.72
N ALA A 938 -8.33 -3.65 -11.93
CA ALA A 938 -8.38 -4.88 -12.73
C ALA A 938 -7.83 -4.69 -14.15
N ARG A 939 -8.25 -3.63 -14.85
CA ARG A 939 -7.74 -3.31 -16.19
C ARG A 939 -6.25 -2.98 -16.17
N LYS A 940 -5.78 -2.27 -15.14
CA LYS A 940 -4.37 -1.89 -15.02
C LYS A 940 -3.46 -3.10 -14.83
N ILE A 941 -3.98 -4.19 -14.28
CA ILE A 941 -3.25 -5.42 -13.96
C ILE A 941 -3.51 -6.52 -15.00
N GLY A 942 -3.97 -6.13 -16.20
CA GLY A 942 -4.13 -7.05 -17.34
C GLY A 942 -5.39 -7.92 -17.32
N ILE A 943 -6.27 -7.78 -16.32
CA ILE A 943 -7.49 -8.58 -16.25
C ILE A 943 -8.54 -8.00 -17.20
N ASN A 944 -8.72 -8.68 -18.33
CA ASN A 944 -9.77 -8.42 -19.30
C ASN A 944 -10.64 -9.68 -19.40
N PRO A 945 -11.64 -9.86 -18.52
CA PRO A 945 -12.49 -11.03 -18.56
C PRO A 945 -13.36 -10.92 -19.82
N GLY A 946 -13.17 -11.86 -20.74
CA GLY A 946 -14.26 -12.31 -21.59
C GLY A 946 -15.25 -13.03 -20.68
N GLY A 947 -16.44 -12.46 -20.49
CA GLY A 947 -17.44 -12.97 -19.55
C GLY A 947 -18.77 -13.28 -20.22
N SER A 948 -18.97 -14.55 -20.52
CA SER A 948 -20.19 -15.21 -21.00
C SER A 948 -21.18 -15.55 -19.88
N GLN A 949 -21.41 -14.63 -18.94
CA GLN A 949 -22.40 -14.80 -17.86
C GLN A 949 -23.45 -13.70 -17.95
N GLY A 950 -24.69 -14.11 -18.24
CA GLY A 950 -25.83 -13.22 -18.45
C GLY A 950 -25.99 -12.19 -17.34
N ALA A 951 -25.84 -10.91 -17.69
CA ALA A 951 -25.97 -9.80 -16.76
C ALA A 951 -27.39 -9.76 -16.19
N LYS A 952 -27.52 -9.85 -14.87
CA LYS A 952 -28.74 -9.46 -14.17
C LYS A 952 -28.78 -7.93 -14.17
N ALA A 953 -29.70 -7.33 -14.91
CA ALA A 953 -29.89 -5.87 -14.89
C ALA A 953 -30.37 -5.45 -13.49
N PHE A 954 -29.70 -4.48 -12.85
CA PHE A 954 -30.18 -3.91 -11.60
C PHE A 954 -31.34 -2.96 -11.86
N MET A 955 -32.32 -2.93 -10.97
CA MET A 955 -33.53 -2.10 -11.14
C MET A 955 -33.25 -0.59 -11.06
N ASP A 956 -32.10 -0.21 -10.50
CA ASP A 956 -31.67 1.17 -10.25
C ASP A 956 -30.42 1.55 -11.06
N LEU A 957 -30.20 0.90 -12.21
CA LEU A 957 -29.13 1.27 -13.14
C LEU A 957 -29.18 2.74 -13.57
N GLU A 958 -30.38 3.32 -13.65
CA GLU A 958 -30.63 4.73 -13.98
C GLU A 958 -30.03 5.70 -12.95
N GLU A 959 -29.82 5.26 -11.71
CA GLU A 959 -29.22 6.09 -10.66
C GLU A 959 -27.69 6.15 -10.72
N VAL A 960 -27.07 5.26 -11.50
CA VAL A 960 -25.61 5.15 -11.69
C VAL A 960 -25.13 6.37 -12.47
N ALA A 961 -24.09 7.02 -11.97
CA ALA A 961 -23.52 8.15 -12.67
C ALA A 961 -22.94 7.71 -14.03
N PRO A 962 -23.07 8.51 -15.11
CA PRO A 962 -22.62 8.11 -16.45
C PRO A 962 -21.17 7.65 -16.52
N TRP A 963 -20.27 8.27 -15.73
CA TRP A 963 -18.86 7.90 -15.67
C TRP A 963 -18.60 6.53 -15.05
N ALA A 964 -19.51 6.02 -14.20
CA ALA A 964 -19.37 4.73 -13.54
C ALA A 964 -20.07 3.60 -14.29
N TYR A 965 -20.98 3.93 -15.22
CA TYR A 965 -21.88 2.96 -15.86
C TYR A 965 -21.13 1.79 -16.51
N ARG A 966 -20.10 2.09 -17.31
CA ARG A 966 -19.28 1.06 -17.98
C ARG A 966 -18.54 0.15 -17.00
N ASP A 967 -18.09 0.71 -15.89
CA ASP A 967 -17.36 -0.05 -14.88
C ASP A 967 -18.31 -0.93 -14.05
N VAL A 968 -19.50 -0.42 -13.70
CA VAL A 968 -20.56 -1.19 -13.03
C VAL A 968 -21.05 -2.33 -13.93
N PHE A 969 -21.26 -2.06 -15.22
CA PHE A 969 -21.63 -3.08 -16.19
C PHE A 969 -20.57 -4.18 -16.28
N TRP A 970 -19.31 -3.79 -16.52
CA TRP A 970 -18.20 -4.73 -16.58
C TRP A 970 -18.07 -5.56 -15.28
N ALA A 971 -18.18 -4.93 -14.11
CA ALA A 971 -18.06 -5.61 -12.82
C ALA A 971 -19.19 -6.62 -12.60
N THR A 972 -20.36 -6.37 -13.17
CA THR A 972 -21.50 -7.30 -13.11
C THR A 972 -21.25 -8.52 -13.99
N THR A 973 -20.82 -8.31 -15.24
CA THR A 973 -20.48 -9.38 -16.19
C THR A 973 -19.29 -10.23 -15.71
N ALA A 974 -18.31 -9.60 -15.08
CA ALA A 974 -17.15 -10.28 -14.48
C ALA A 974 -17.47 -11.01 -13.17
N GLY A 975 -18.70 -10.96 -12.65
CA GLY A 975 -19.09 -11.59 -11.39
C GLY A 975 -18.53 -10.92 -10.12
N LEU A 976 -17.82 -9.79 -10.26
CA LEU A 976 -17.33 -8.96 -9.15
C LEU A 976 -18.51 -8.37 -8.36
N LEU A 977 -19.54 -7.93 -9.07
CA LEU A 977 -20.72 -7.26 -8.53
C LEU A 977 -21.97 -8.13 -8.68
N ARG A 978 -22.69 -8.37 -7.58
CA ARG A 978 -23.90 -9.22 -7.54
C ARG A 978 -25.20 -8.48 -7.18
N GLY A 979 -25.11 -7.21 -6.77
CA GLY A 979 -26.25 -6.44 -6.25
C GLY A 979 -26.78 -6.92 -4.90
N TYR A 980 -27.88 -6.33 -4.45
CA TYR A 980 -28.62 -6.72 -3.25
C TYR A 980 -29.69 -7.77 -3.57
N PRO A 981 -30.19 -8.51 -2.56
CA PRO A 981 -31.25 -9.51 -2.76
C PRO A 981 -32.53 -8.96 -3.38
N ASP A 982 -32.80 -7.68 -3.19
CA ASP A 982 -33.95 -6.98 -3.78
C ASP A 982 -33.77 -6.66 -5.28
N GLY A 983 -32.59 -6.90 -5.86
CA GLY A 983 -32.28 -6.61 -7.26
C GLY A 983 -31.73 -5.20 -7.51
N SER A 984 -31.43 -4.43 -6.46
CA SER A 984 -30.82 -3.10 -6.55
C SER A 984 -29.27 -3.14 -6.47
N PHE A 985 -28.61 -2.10 -6.99
CA PHE A 985 -27.17 -1.85 -6.83
C PHE A 985 -26.87 -0.77 -5.78
N ARG A 986 -27.73 0.23 -5.68
CA ARG A 986 -27.67 1.42 -4.82
C ARG A 986 -26.41 2.26 -5.04
N PRO A 987 -26.21 2.81 -6.26
CA PRO A 987 -24.94 3.40 -6.70
C PRO A 987 -24.39 4.51 -5.80
N ARG A 988 -25.27 5.39 -5.29
CA ARG A 988 -24.91 6.57 -4.50
C ARG A 988 -24.80 6.28 -2.99
N ARG A 989 -25.18 5.08 -2.55
CA ARG A 989 -25.09 4.71 -1.13
C ARG A 989 -23.61 4.60 -0.73
N PRO A 990 -23.22 5.09 0.45
CA PRO A 990 -21.90 4.80 1.01
C PRO A 990 -21.67 3.29 1.13
N LEU A 991 -20.51 2.83 0.68
CA LEU A 991 -20.08 1.45 0.83
C LEU A 991 -19.76 1.16 2.29
N THR A 992 -20.31 0.09 2.86
CA THR A 992 -19.98 -0.32 4.23
C THR A 992 -18.68 -1.14 4.28
N ARG A 993 -18.03 -1.25 5.44
CA ARG A 993 -16.83 -2.08 5.60
C ARG A 993 -17.06 -3.55 5.26
N ALA A 994 -18.21 -4.12 5.61
CA ALA A 994 -18.57 -5.50 5.24
C ALA A 994 -18.71 -5.66 3.71
N GLU A 995 -19.33 -4.68 3.04
CA GLU A 995 -19.45 -4.69 1.59
C GLU A 995 -18.10 -4.50 0.89
N ALA A 996 -17.22 -3.67 1.44
CA ALA A 996 -15.86 -3.52 0.96
C ALA A 996 -15.06 -4.81 1.09
N ALA A 997 -15.18 -5.52 2.23
CA ALA A 997 -14.53 -6.81 2.42
C ALA A 997 -15.01 -7.83 1.37
N ALA A 998 -16.32 -7.96 1.17
CA ALA A 998 -16.88 -8.89 0.19
C ALA A 998 -16.47 -8.55 -1.27
N LEU A 999 -16.46 -7.26 -1.64
CA LEU A 999 -16.01 -6.83 -2.97
C LEU A 999 -14.52 -7.08 -3.18
N LEU A 1000 -13.69 -6.75 -2.19
CA LEU A 1000 -12.25 -6.94 -2.27
C LEU A 1000 -11.89 -8.43 -2.32
N ARG A 1001 -12.60 -9.28 -1.59
CA ARG A 1001 -12.41 -10.73 -1.64
C ARG A 1001 -12.66 -11.28 -3.03
N ARG A 1002 -13.77 -10.91 -3.67
CA ARG A 1002 -14.07 -11.32 -5.05
C ARG A 1002 -13.11 -10.73 -6.07
N PHE A 1003 -12.66 -9.50 -5.87
CA PHE A 1003 -11.63 -8.90 -6.71
C PHE A 1003 -10.34 -9.74 -6.66
N LEU A 1004 -9.93 -10.17 -5.46
CA LEU A 1004 -8.78 -11.05 -5.31
C LEU A 1004 -9.02 -12.42 -5.96
N ASP A 1005 -10.21 -13.00 -5.83
CA ASP A 1005 -10.54 -14.29 -6.49
C ASP A 1005 -10.51 -14.20 -8.02
N LEU A 1006 -10.99 -13.09 -8.59
CA LEU A 1006 -10.91 -12.84 -10.04
C LEU A 1006 -9.49 -12.63 -10.53
N THR A 1007 -8.63 -12.14 -9.65
CA THR A 1007 -7.23 -11.84 -9.96
C THR A 1007 -6.34 -13.07 -9.78
N PHE A 1008 -6.72 -14.01 -8.92
CA PHE A 1008 -5.89 -15.15 -8.53
C PHE A 1008 -6.75 -16.44 -8.39
N PRO A 1009 -7.08 -17.13 -9.50
CA PRO A 1009 -7.92 -18.32 -9.47
C PRO A 1009 -7.23 -19.51 -8.78
N ALA A 1010 -7.96 -20.25 -7.94
CA ALA A 1010 -7.44 -21.39 -7.17
C ALA A 1010 -6.89 -22.55 -8.04
N GLU A 1011 -7.24 -22.61 -9.33
CA GLU A 1011 -6.75 -23.63 -10.29
C GLU A 1011 -5.30 -23.37 -10.75
N GLN A 1012 -4.73 -22.18 -10.49
CA GLN A 1012 -3.32 -21.85 -10.79
C GLN A 1012 -2.35 -22.19 -9.64
N GLY A 1013 -2.71 -23.11 -8.74
CA GLY A 1013 -1.85 -23.50 -7.60
C GLY A 1013 -1.74 -22.45 -6.48
N PHE A 1014 -2.61 -21.44 -6.50
CA PHE A 1014 -2.55 -20.28 -5.60
C PHE A 1014 -3.35 -20.55 -4.31
N ASP A 1015 -2.65 -20.91 -3.23
CA ASP A 1015 -3.25 -20.98 -1.89
C ASP A 1015 -3.43 -19.55 -1.36
N MET A 1016 -4.69 -19.17 -1.14
CA MET A 1016 -5.04 -17.84 -0.63
C MET A 1016 -4.40 -17.53 0.73
N GLY A 1017 -3.82 -18.50 1.41
CA GLY A 1017 -2.96 -18.31 2.58
C GLY A 1017 -1.63 -17.58 2.34
N LYS A 1018 -1.22 -17.27 1.10
CA LYS A 1018 0.15 -16.82 0.77
C LYS A 1018 0.31 -15.44 0.08
N VAL A 1019 -0.70 -14.57 0.11
CA VAL A 1019 -0.64 -13.29 -0.65
C VAL A 1019 -0.22 -12.11 0.22
N PRO A 1020 0.95 -11.56 -0.04
CA PRO A 1020 1.10 -10.10 -0.12
C PRO A 1020 1.83 -9.74 -1.45
N GLY A 1021 1.20 -9.06 -2.42
CA GLY A 1021 1.78 -8.98 -3.77
C GLY A 1021 1.41 -7.75 -4.59
N ARG A 1022 2.39 -7.25 -5.36
CA ARG A 1022 2.18 -6.52 -6.61
C ARG A 1022 1.94 -7.57 -7.68
N LEU A 1023 1.23 -7.13 -8.69
CA LEU A 1023 0.74 -7.92 -9.80
C LEU A 1023 1.72 -7.85 -10.97
N LEU A 1024 1.84 -8.98 -11.66
CA LEU A 1024 2.42 -9.11 -12.99
C LEU A 1024 1.88 -7.99 -13.89
N GLY A 1025 2.78 -7.20 -14.47
CA GLY A 1025 2.44 -6.24 -15.51
C GLY A 1025 2.22 -6.94 -16.86
N PRO A 1026 1.65 -6.22 -17.86
CA PRO A 1026 1.39 -6.73 -19.20
C PRO A 1026 2.65 -7.10 -19.97
#